data_AF-A0A4S1CA99-F1
#
_entry.id   AF-A0A4S1CA99-F1
#
_cell.length_a   1.000
_cell.length_b   1.000
_cell.length_c   1.000
_cell.angle_alpha   90.00
_cell.angle_beta   90.00
_cell.angle_gamma   90.00
#
_symmetry.space_group_name_H-M   'P 1'
#
loop_
_entity.id
_entity.type
_entity.pdbx_description
1 polymer ?
#
loop_
_entity_poly.entity_id
_entity_poly.type
_entity_poly.pdbx_seq_one_letter_code
_entity_poly.pdbx_strand_id
1 'polypeptide(L)'
;MIKKALLLLVILTCLPSLALGWTLTARIGSPSGSIAGGSPYKTVTTGTGYLTIPAGDTTVAVTPSAGYTVSMVTLDGVTLAVPAAGGNVAIPQEGKTSRTLIAYFTAATYSMTATQSAGGVISLQRMTPTVSAITTTTLTGLRTGNVVRVTATPDSGDSATSLSVAGSQVWSGSSPSAVTYDYTVGTSNVSAQASFVSIPVVTARIATASVLTSVNTPLSLDASGSTSNDPPLSYRFQVVSGDPAAVTLSPAGPGSSAVTSFSASLPGDYAVQVTVTSARGATSTATTSVITVLTKAGYDSAQCVSCHGNRDPAVVAAYQQSTHFLAAGVSCSGCHNPDGSLGHPYLTQPGTSCLPCHSTVTPQITTDFSASPHVATGCIGCHYDHTATSTFNRCSTCHGSPHPWESLGICGRCHLTHNPYTITAPPPHFNSFTTARYVTPRISCDNCHRTIDEAGVSTFNIYSANRQWGRSGKGDSTSPSYVSYDFKALGTALPATLATSVGPDCVRCHTTTGYVKYVESGFKDIAPFEDPIGQRSREMIVCSACHTPTPFRSYDIVDWDTYTYVPAFSRRDVPQVIAYYNYSTSGTKVLNPMVMPYDAGESNNCIVCHAGRTGGSTLKLLAQLYGSSGTFWGNVSFIDPHGMAAAGVLYGKNGYEFFSKSYSGTFAVHGALGGDDPGACIFCHMSADQKHSFSPVAKDANGAITQITAFAPTCSGCHDQTSKPIPLNDPAQLEAKRLEYASALKALAAVLARKGINYNGALSPYFFTTADKAAQGDATAFRNWRAFYMAGSPPLYSGSDLMGAAFNLRLLDGEKGGYAHNSYYAKRLTYDSIDLADDGKLNATVAMTLQNLPATEKFTEVDRARAVSWVGVRP
;
A
#
# COMPACT_ATOMS: atom_id res chain seq x y z
N MET A 1 -33.35 -33.31 -152.73
CA MET A 1 -33.91 -31.97 -153.01
C MET A 1 -35.34 -32.00 -152.49
N ILE A 2 -35.67 -31.54 -151.28
CA ILE A 2 -36.16 -30.18 -150.99
C ILE A 2 -35.82 -29.88 -149.52
N LYS A 3 -34.65 -29.25 -149.30
CA LYS A 3 -34.11 -28.82 -148.00
C LYS A 3 -34.60 -27.40 -147.61
N LYS A 4 -35.81 -26.99 -147.99
CA LYS A 4 -36.29 -25.60 -147.78
C LYS A 4 -37.71 -25.40 -147.23
N ALA A 5 -38.47 -26.45 -146.91
CA ALA A 5 -39.77 -26.30 -146.22
C ALA A 5 -39.76 -26.77 -144.75
N LEU A 6 -38.60 -27.23 -144.27
CA LEU A 6 -38.34 -27.75 -142.92
C LEU A 6 -38.26 -26.66 -141.83
N LEU A 7 -38.56 -25.39 -142.15
CA LEU A 7 -38.45 -24.25 -141.23
C LEU A 7 -39.81 -23.63 -140.83
N LEU A 8 -40.89 -23.90 -141.57
CA LEU A 8 -42.23 -23.40 -141.19
C LEU A 8 -43.03 -24.39 -140.32
N LEU A 9 -42.53 -25.61 -140.16
CA LEU A 9 -43.16 -26.67 -139.37
C LEU A 9 -42.53 -26.81 -137.96
N VAL A 10 -41.51 -26.00 -137.63
CA VAL A 10 -40.76 -26.01 -136.35
C VAL A 10 -41.04 -24.75 -135.50
N ILE A 11 -42.15 -24.06 -135.80
CA ILE A 11 -42.89 -23.21 -134.85
C ILE A 11 -44.23 -23.93 -134.59
N LEU A 12 -44.30 -25.13 -134.00
CA LEU A 12 -43.93 -25.46 -132.61
C LEU A 12 -44.19 -24.28 -131.65
N THR A 13 -45.40 -24.21 -131.08
CA THR A 13 -45.82 -24.88 -129.82
C THR A 13 -45.59 -24.09 -128.53
N CYS A 14 -45.45 -22.77 -128.55
CA CYS A 14 -45.52 -21.97 -127.33
C CYS A 14 -46.34 -20.70 -127.57
N LEU A 15 -47.38 -20.50 -126.73
CA LEU A 15 -48.14 -19.25 -126.47
C LEU A 15 -49.48 -19.09 -127.23
N PRO A 16 -50.51 -18.50 -126.59
CA PRO A 16 -51.32 -19.19 -125.58
C PRO A 16 -52.82 -18.93 -125.79
N SER A 17 -53.70 -19.93 -125.67
CA SER A 17 -55.08 -19.60 -125.29
C SER A 17 -55.06 -19.28 -123.79
N LEU A 18 -54.80 -18.01 -123.50
CA LEU A 18 -54.85 -17.41 -122.18
C LEU A 18 -56.16 -17.76 -121.49
N ALA A 19 -55.95 -18.25 -120.26
CA ALA A 19 -56.89 -18.52 -119.20
C ALA A 19 -58.09 -17.55 -119.12
N LEU A 20 -59.27 -18.09 -118.79
CA LEU A 20 -60.39 -17.35 -118.21
C LEU A 20 -60.14 -17.00 -116.71
N GLY A 21 -58.88 -16.73 -116.36
CA GLY A 21 -58.52 -16.28 -115.03
C GLY A 21 -58.68 -14.76 -114.91
N TRP A 22 -59.14 -14.29 -113.75
CA TRP A 22 -59.27 -12.87 -113.45
C TRP A 22 -58.14 -12.41 -112.51
N THR A 23 -57.85 -11.12 -112.48
CA THR A 23 -56.71 -10.57 -111.73
C THR A 23 -57.16 -9.84 -110.48
N LEU A 24 -56.58 -10.18 -109.33
CA LEU A 24 -56.70 -9.38 -108.12
C LEU A 24 -55.43 -8.54 -107.95
N THR A 25 -55.59 -7.22 -108.05
CA THR A 25 -54.54 -6.25 -107.74
C THR A 25 -54.45 -6.12 -106.23
N ALA A 26 -53.44 -6.74 -105.62
CA ALA A 26 -53.15 -6.63 -104.19
C ALA A 26 -52.15 -5.51 -103.96
N ARG A 27 -52.54 -4.48 -103.20
CA ARG A 27 -51.70 -3.32 -102.89
C ARG A 27 -51.50 -3.17 -101.39
N ILE A 28 -50.26 -2.92 -101.01
CA ILE A 28 -49.89 -2.57 -99.64
C ILE A 28 -49.92 -1.04 -99.52
N GLY A 29 -50.95 -0.53 -98.84
CA GLY A 29 -51.23 0.89 -98.68
C GLY A 29 -50.34 1.59 -97.65
N SER A 30 -49.77 0.84 -96.71
CA SER A 30 -48.66 1.27 -95.84
C SER A 30 -47.67 0.12 -95.64
N PRO A 31 -46.36 0.38 -95.62
CA PRO A 31 -45.36 -0.66 -95.38
C PRO A 31 -45.59 -1.30 -94.00
N SER A 32 -45.29 -2.61 -93.89
CA SER A 32 -45.37 -3.46 -92.68
C SER A 32 -46.57 -4.43 -92.58
N GLY A 33 -46.91 -5.07 -93.70
CA GLY A 33 -47.74 -6.26 -93.73
C GLY A 33 -47.69 -6.94 -95.09
N SER A 34 -48.56 -7.92 -95.31
CA SER A 34 -48.59 -8.68 -96.56
C SER A 34 -50.01 -9.09 -96.96
N ILE A 35 -50.20 -9.26 -98.26
CA ILE A 35 -51.38 -9.89 -98.86
C ILE A 35 -50.89 -11.11 -99.64
N ALA A 36 -51.41 -12.31 -99.36
CA ALA A 36 -50.94 -13.53 -99.99
C ALA A 36 -52.10 -14.40 -100.52
N GLY A 37 -51.93 -14.94 -101.72
CA GLY A 37 -52.92 -15.82 -102.36
C GLY A 37 -52.69 -16.02 -103.85
N GLY A 38 -53.72 -16.47 -104.58
CA GLY A 38 -53.68 -16.73 -106.02
C GLY A 38 -53.04 -18.07 -106.41
N SER A 39 -53.03 -18.34 -107.72
CA SER A 39 -52.42 -19.54 -108.32
C SER A 39 -51.64 -19.16 -109.59
N PRO A 40 -50.30 -19.30 -109.61
CA PRO A 40 -49.47 -19.77 -108.50
C PRO A 40 -49.52 -18.83 -107.28
N TYR A 41 -49.36 -19.40 -106.08
CA TYR A 41 -49.41 -18.65 -104.82
C TYR A 41 -48.33 -17.57 -104.78
N LYS A 42 -48.71 -16.34 -104.43
CA LYS A 42 -47.82 -15.20 -104.38
C LYS A 42 -48.12 -14.33 -103.16
N THR A 43 -47.06 -13.86 -102.51
CA THR A 43 -47.12 -12.93 -101.38
C THR A 43 -46.67 -11.55 -101.84
N VAL A 44 -47.50 -10.54 -101.59
CA VAL A 44 -47.20 -9.14 -101.84
C VAL A 44 -46.89 -8.49 -100.49
N THR A 45 -45.64 -8.05 -100.30
CA THR A 45 -45.17 -7.43 -99.05
C THR A 45 -44.90 -5.93 -99.19
N THR A 46 -44.74 -5.42 -100.41
CA THR A 46 -44.54 -4.00 -100.71
C THR A 46 -45.18 -3.62 -102.05
N GLY A 47 -45.59 -2.35 -102.19
CA GLY A 47 -46.11 -1.81 -103.44
C GLY A 47 -47.40 -2.46 -103.93
N THR A 48 -47.51 -2.63 -105.25
CA THR A 48 -48.66 -3.27 -105.92
C THR A 48 -48.19 -4.58 -106.56
N GLY A 49 -48.88 -5.67 -106.26
CA GLY A 49 -48.70 -6.96 -106.90
C GLY A 49 -49.99 -7.46 -107.51
N TYR A 50 -49.87 -8.24 -108.57
CA TYR A 50 -51.01 -8.88 -109.24
C TYR A 50 -51.04 -10.36 -108.88
N LEU A 51 -52.19 -10.82 -108.39
CA LEU A 51 -52.50 -12.21 -108.08
C LEU A 51 -53.45 -12.74 -109.16
N THR A 52 -53.09 -13.84 -109.81
CA THR A 52 -53.93 -14.49 -110.83
C THR A 52 -54.85 -15.50 -110.17
N ILE A 53 -56.16 -15.39 -110.42
CA ILE A 53 -57.18 -16.29 -109.91
C ILE A 53 -57.75 -17.12 -111.07
N PRO A 54 -57.60 -18.46 -111.08
CA PRO A 54 -58.00 -19.30 -112.22
C PRO A 54 -59.48 -19.23 -112.58
N ALA A 55 -60.38 -19.23 -111.58
CA ALA A 55 -61.84 -19.09 -111.74
C ALA A 55 -62.51 -18.88 -110.37
N GLY A 56 -63.67 -18.22 -110.34
CA GLY A 56 -64.54 -18.10 -109.15
C GLY A 56 -64.03 -17.15 -108.07
N ASP A 57 -64.74 -17.14 -106.95
CA ASP A 57 -64.36 -16.41 -105.73
C ASP A 57 -63.04 -16.95 -105.17
N THR A 58 -62.29 -16.10 -104.49
CA THR A 58 -61.02 -16.48 -103.87
C THR A 58 -60.94 -16.01 -102.43
N THR A 59 -59.94 -16.49 -101.70
CA THR A 59 -59.61 -16.00 -100.36
C THR A 59 -58.14 -15.62 -100.35
N VAL A 60 -57.83 -14.45 -99.80
CA VAL A 60 -56.45 -13.97 -99.65
C VAL A 60 -56.14 -13.68 -98.19
N ALA A 61 -54.96 -14.09 -97.75
CA ALA A 61 -54.50 -13.84 -96.39
C ALA A 61 -53.95 -12.41 -96.30
N VAL A 62 -54.52 -11.59 -95.43
CA VAL A 62 -53.96 -10.29 -95.04
C VAL A 62 -53.27 -10.48 -93.69
N THR A 63 -51.95 -10.35 -93.66
CA THR A 63 -51.14 -10.63 -92.46
C THR A 63 -50.28 -9.41 -92.13
N PRO A 64 -50.49 -8.74 -90.99
CA PRO A 64 -49.62 -7.65 -90.55
C PRO A 64 -48.21 -8.18 -90.21
N SER A 65 -47.19 -7.35 -90.38
CA SER A 65 -45.84 -7.66 -89.86
C SER A 65 -45.82 -7.56 -88.34
N ALA A 66 -44.88 -8.24 -87.69
CA ALA A 66 -44.73 -8.18 -86.23
C ALA A 66 -44.65 -6.73 -85.73
N GLY A 67 -45.45 -6.37 -84.72
CA GLY A 67 -45.53 -5.00 -84.18
C GLY A 67 -46.50 -4.07 -84.92
N TYR A 68 -47.24 -4.58 -85.91
CA TYR A 68 -48.27 -3.84 -86.65
C TYR A 68 -49.61 -4.56 -86.57
N THR A 69 -50.69 -3.81 -86.79
CA THR A 69 -52.05 -4.31 -86.91
C THR A 69 -52.67 -3.85 -88.22
N VAL A 70 -53.60 -4.62 -88.77
CA VAL A 70 -54.45 -4.17 -89.88
C VAL A 70 -55.26 -2.96 -89.42
N SER A 71 -55.08 -1.82 -90.06
CA SER A 71 -55.85 -0.60 -89.76
C SER A 71 -57.06 -0.45 -90.67
N MET A 72 -56.94 -0.88 -91.93
CA MET A 72 -58.01 -0.83 -92.91
C MET A 72 -57.69 -1.78 -94.06
N VAL A 73 -58.70 -2.48 -94.58
CA VAL A 73 -58.59 -3.20 -95.86
C VAL A 73 -59.73 -2.73 -96.75
N THR A 74 -59.46 -2.39 -98.00
CA THR A 74 -60.50 -1.98 -98.96
C THR A 74 -60.47 -2.85 -100.20
N LEU A 75 -61.64 -3.19 -100.72
CA LEU A 75 -61.80 -3.91 -101.98
C LEU A 75 -62.61 -3.04 -102.95
N ASP A 76 -61.99 -2.64 -104.06
CA ASP A 76 -62.49 -1.60 -104.99
C ASP A 76 -62.94 -0.31 -104.27
N GLY A 77 -62.22 0.09 -103.22
CA GLY A 77 -62.53 1.28 -102.43
C GLY A 77 -63.56 1.10 -101.32
N VAL A 78 -64.20 -0.07 -101.20
CA VAL A 78 -65.13 -0.38 -100.09
C VAL A 78 -64.38 -1.05 -98.95
N THR A 79 -64.52 -0.55 -97.72
CA THR A 79 -63.86 -1.13 -96.54
C THR A 79 -64.40 -2.51 -96.20
N LEU A 80 -63.49 -3.45 -95.97
CA LEU A 80 -63.77 -4.80 -95.50
C LEU A 80 -63.42 -4.92 -94.02
N ALA A 81 -64.25 -5.63 -93.27
CA ALA A 81 -63.97 -5.98 -91.88
C ALA A 81 -62.92 -7.09 -91.83
N VAL A 82 -61.72 -6.76 -91.34
CA VAL A 82 -60.63 -7.71 -91.12
C VAL A 82 -60.12 -7.51 -89.69
N PRO A 83 -59.92 -8.58 -88.90
CA PRO A 83 -59.36 -8.45 -87.56
C PRO A 83 -58.02 -7.71 -87.57
N ALA A 84 -57.75 -6.93 -86.52
CA ALA A 84 -56.50 -6.20 -86.37
C ALA A 84 -55.25 -7.11 -86.43
N ALA A 85 -55.38 -8.38 -86.02
CA ALA A 85 -54.33 -9.40 -86.09
C ALA A 85 -54.07 -9.93 -87.51
N GLY A 86 -54.85 -9.51 -88.51
CA GLY A 86 -54.89 -10.12 -89.83
C GLY A 86 -55.91 -11.26 -89.92
N GLY A 87 -56.10 -11.76 -91.13
CA GLY A 87 -57.03 -12.84 -91.39
C GLY A 87 -57.21 -13.11 -92.88
N ASN A 88 -57.93 -14.19 -93.17
CA ASN A 88 -58.32 -14.57 -94.51
C ASN A 88 -59.52 -13.73 -94.96
N VAL A 89 -59.38 -13.04 -96.08
CA VAL A 89 -60.38 -12.15 -96.66
C VAL A 89 -60.97 -12.80 -97.89
N ALA A 90 -62.27 -13.07 -97.87
CA ALA A 90 -63.00 -13.58 -99.02
C ALA A 90 -63.19 -12.47 -100.06
N ILE A 91 -62.87 -12.77 -101.31
CA ILE A 91 -62.93 -11.85 -102.44
C ILE A 91 -63.87 -12.45 -103.49
N PRO A 92 -65.11 -11.98 -103.57
CA PRO A 92 -66.04 -12.45 -104.58
C PRO A 92 -65.66 -11.89 -105.97
N GLN A 93 -65.75 -12.74 -106.99
CA GLN A 93 -65.42 -12.39 -108.38
C GLN A 93 -66.46 -11.43 -108.97
N GLU A 94 -67.75 -11.66 -108.69
CA GLU A 94 -68.89 -10.86 -109.17
C GLU A 94 -68.89 -10.61 -110.70
N GLY A 95 -68.38 -11.56 -111.48
CA GLY A 95 -68.27 -11.42 -112.94
C GLY A 95 -67.25 -10.37 -113.43
N LYS A 96 -66.46 -9.77 -112.54
CA LYS A 96 -65.42 -8.80 -112.90
C LYS A 96 -64.15 -9.52 -113.37
N THR A 97 -63.47 -8.93 -114.35
CA THR A 97 -62.18 -9.44 -114.88
C THR A 97 -60.97 -8.93 -114.08
N SER A 98 -61.16 -7.89 -113.26
CA SER A 98 -60.15 -7.37 -112.33
C SER A 98 -60.80 -6.73 -111.09
N ARG A 99 -60.14 -6.86 -109.94
CA ARG A 99 -60.49 -6.18 -108.68
C ARG A 99 -59.24 -5.67 -107.96
N THR A 100 -59.38 -4.70 -107.06
CA THR A 100 -58.26 -4.11 -106.31
C THR A 100 -58.48 -4.23 -104.80
N LEU A 101 -57.60 -4.96 -104.11
CA LEU A 101 -57.55 -5.04 -102.66
C LEU A 101 -56.39 -4.19 -102.13
N ILE A 102 -56.65 -3.27 -101.21
CA ILE A 102 -55.62 -2.46 -100.55
C ILE A 102 -55.64 -2.75 -99.05
N ALA A 103 -54.52 -3.18 -98.47
CA ALA A 103 -54.38 -3.34 -97.03
C ALA A 103 -53.47 -2.25 -96.44
N TYR A 104 -53.95 -1.62 -95.38
CA TYR A 104 -53.23 -0.63 -94.58
C TYR A 104 -52.96 -1.22 -93.20
N PHE A 105 -51.75 -0.95 -92.72
CA PHE A 105 -51.24 -1.37 -91.42
C PHE A 105 -50.81 -0.15 -90.61
N THR A 106 -51.08 -0.18 -89.30
CA THR A 106 -50.59 0.81 -88.33
C THR A 106 -49.76 0.11 -87.28
N ALA A 107 -48.76 0.82 -86.72
CA ALA A 107 -47.95 0.26 -85.65
C ALA A 107 -48.83 0.00 -84.42
N ALA A 108 -48.75 -1.21 -83.88
CA ALA A 108 -49.37 -1.54 -82.61
C ALA A 108 -48.71 -0.73 -81.49
N THR A 109 -49.52 -0.21 -80.57
CA THR A 109 -49.03 0.48 -79.39
C THR A 109 -49.30 -0.34 -78.14
N TYR A 110 -48.33 -0.34 -77.25
CA TYR A 110 -48.34 -1.06 -75.98
C TYR A 110 -48.18 -0.07 -74.84
N SER A 111 -48.51 -0.54 -73.64
CA SER A 111 -48.27 0.18 -72.39
C SER A 111 -47.34 -0.60 -71.47
N MET A 112 -46.61 0.15 -70.65
CA MET A 112 -45.94 -0.38 -69.47
C MET A 112 -46.56 0.24 -68.22
N THR A 113 -47.01 -0.59 -67.28
CA THR A 113 -47.59 -0.14 -66.01
C THR A 113 -46.61 -0.43 -64.87
N ALA A 114 -46.40 0.55 -64.00
CA ALA A 114 -45.57 0.42 -62.81
C ALA A 114 -46.44 0.05 -61.60
N THR A 115 -45.95 -0.87 -60.76
CA THR A 115 -46.62 -1.27 -59.51
C THR A 115 -45.57 -1.44 -58.42
N GLN A 116 -45.76 -0.81 -57.26
CA GLN A 116 -44.75 -0.78 -56.20
C GLN A 116 -45.34 -1.18 -54.84
N SER A 117 -44.50 -1.69 -53.95
CA SER A 117 -44.82 -1.71 -52.51
C SER A 117 -44.55 -0.32 -51.88
N ALA A 118 -45.00 -0.11 -50.65
CA ALA A 118 -44.57 1.04 -49.85
C ALA A 118 -43.04 1.03 -49.63
N GLY A 119 -42.43 2.20 -49.44
CA GLY A 119 -40.97 2.37 -49.20
C GLY A 119 -40.15 2.78 -50.43
N GLY A 120 -40.80 3.18 -51.53
CA GLY A 120 -40.12 3.69 -52.72
C GLY A 120 -41.05 3.91 -53.91
N VAL A 121 -40.45 4.37 -55.01
CA VAL A 121 -41.16 4.71 -56.25
C VAL A 121 -40.53 4.02 -57.45
N ILE A 122 -41.37 3.50 -58.35
CA ILE A 122 -40.92 3.07 -59.68
C ILE A 122 -41.20 4.20 -60.67
N SER A 123 -40.22 4.45 -61.54
CA SER A 123 -40.36 5.40 -62.63
C SER A 123 -40.03 4.76 -63.98
N LEU A 124 -40.80 5.15 -65.00
CA LEU A 124 -40.73 4.64 -66.36
C LEU A 124 -40.35 5.80 -67.28
N GLN A 125 -39.26 5.63 -68.02
CA GLN A 125 -38.78 6.62 -68.99
C GLN A 125 -38.61 5.96 -70.36
N ARG A 126 -39.28 6.49 -71.39
CA ARG A 126 -39.00 6.10 -72.77
C ARG A 126 -37.64 6.66 -73.16
N MET A 127 -36.71 5.79 -73.56
CA MET A 127 -35.35 6.17 -73.97
C MET A 127 -35.23 6.27 -75.50
N THR A 128 -35.91 5.39 -76.24
CA THR A 128 -35.93 5.40 -77.71
C THR A 128 -37.37 5.41 -78.25
N PRO A 129 -37.64 6.05 -79.40
CA PRO A 129 -36.70 6.80 -80.26
C PRO A 129 -36.37 8.21 -79.77
N THR A 130 -37.09 8.73 -78.77
CA THR A 130 -36.82 10.04 -78.16
C THR A 130 -37.04 9.95 -76.67
N VAL A 131 -36.10 10.51 -75.90
CA VAL A 131 -36.23 10.60 -74.44
C VAL A 131 -37.48 11.41 -74.11
N SER A 132 -38.42 10.77 -73.43
CA SER A 132 -39.69 11.41 -73.02
C SER A 132 -39.70 11.66 -71.50
N ALA A 133 -40.69 12.43 -71.03
CA ALA A 133 -40.89 12.69 -69.61
C ALA A 133 -41.10 11.38 -68.83
N ILE A 134 -40.63 11.38 -67.58
CA ILE A 134 -40.70 10.27 -66.65
C ILE A 134 -42.13 10.16 -66.09
N THR A 135 -42.66 8.94 -65.99
CA THR A 135 -43.98 8.66 -65.38
C THR A 135 -43.85 7.60 -64.29
N THR A 136 -44.70 7.63 -63.27
CA THR A 136 -44.66 6.67 -62.14
C THR A 136 -45.82 5.68 -62.13
N THR A 137 -46.76 5.81 -63.07
CA THR A 137 -47.98 5.00 -63.11
C THR A 137 -48.08 4.16 -64.37
N THR A 138 -48.24 4.77 -65.54
CA THR A 138 -48.33 4.05 -66.82
C THR A 138 -47.74 4.86 -67.96
N LEU A 139 -46.89 4.23 -68.76
CA LEU A 139 -46.31 4.77 -69.98
C LEU A 139 -46.99 4.13 -71.20
N THR A 140 -47.76 4.89 -71.95
CA THR A 140 -48.55 4.43 -73.11
C THR A 140 -47.91 4.82 -74.45
N GLY A 141 -48.34 4.21 -75.56
CA GLY A 141 -47.85 4.56 -76.91
C GLY A 141 -46.48 3.97 -77.25
N LEU A 142 -46.08 2.89 -76.57
CA LEU A 142 -44.82 2.19 -76.83
C LEU A 142 -44.94 1.30 -78.06
N ARG A 143 -43.91 1.25 -78.91
CA ARG A 143 -43.86 0.35 -80.07
C ARG A 143 -42.84 -0.74 -79.82
N THR A 144 -42.99 -1.86 -80.53
CA THR A 144 -41.98 -2.93 -80.52
C THR A 144 -40.61 -2.36 -80.90
N GLY A 145 -39.59 -2.66 -80.09
CA GLY A 145 -38.23 -2.12 -80.24
C GLY A 145 -37.95 -0.82 -79.47
N ASN A 146 -38.97 -0.13 -78.92
CA ASN A 146 -38.71 0.98 -78.00
C ASN A 146 -38.03 0.48 -76.73
N VAL A 147 -37.08 1.24 -76.19
CA VAL A 147 -36.42 0.96 -74.91
C VAL A 147 -37.05 1.82 -73.83
N VAL A 148 -37.46 1.18 -72.74
CA VAL A 148 -37.98 1.84 -71.53
C VAL A 148 -37.00 1.58 -70.39
N ARG A 149 -36.49 2.65 -69.79
CA ARG A 149 -35.73 2.60 -68.54
C ARG A 149 -36.72 2.53 -67.39
N VAL A 150 -36.65 1.42 -66.66
CA VAL A 150 -37.39 1.19 -65.42
C VAL A 150 -36.44 1.46 -64.26
N THR A 151 -36.78 2.42 -63.41
CA THR A 151 -35.97 2.79 -62.24
C THR A 151 -36.76 2.58 -60.97
N ALA A 152 -36.30 1.71 -60.09
CA ALA A 152 -36.81 1.57 -58.72
C ALA A 152 -35.96 2.45 -57.79
N THR A 153 -36.55 3.49 -57.23
CA THR A 153 -35.91 4.44 -56.31
C THR A 153 -36.47 4.22 -54.91
N PRO A 154 -35.68 3.69 -53.96
CA PRO A 154 -36.09 3.59 -52.56
C PRO A 154 -36.31 4.98 -51.93
N ASP A 155 -37.23 5.09 -50.97
CA ASP A 155 -37.34 6.27 -50.14
C ASP A 155 -36.13 6.38 -49.17
N SER A 156 -35.92 7.56 -48.60
CA SER A 156 -34.86 7.76 -47.61
C SER A 156 -35.11 6.88 -46.39
N GLY A 157 -34.22 5.90 -46.16
CA GLY A 157 -34.37 4.92 -45.08
C GLY A 157 -34.90 3.55 -45.53
N ASP A 158 -35.12 3.35 -46.83
CA ASP A 158 -35.55 2.08 -47.42
C ASP A 158 -34.51 1.56 -48.42
N SER A 159 -34.62 0.27 -48.77
CA SER A 159 -33.82 -0.38 -49.81
C SER A 159 -34.71 -1.13 -50.78
N ALA A 160 -34.39 -1.05 -52.06
CA ALA A 160 -34.97 -1.91 -53.06
C ALA A 160 -34.55 -3.35 -52.77
N THR A 161 -35.49 -4.28 -52.86
CA THR A 161 -35.27 -5.72 -52.61
C THR A 161 -35.41 -6.56 -53.86
N SER A 162 -36.28 -6.13 -54.78
CA SER A 162 -36.47 -6.74 -56.08
C SER A 162 -36.92 -5.72 -57.12
N LEU A 163 -36.58 -5.99 -58.37
CA LEU A 163 -37.17 -5.36 -59.55
C LEU A 163 -37.51 -6.47 -60.55
N SER A 164 -38.76 -6.52 -60.98
CA SER A 164 -39.29 -7.46 -61.96
C SER A 164 -39.90 -6.71 -63.12
N VAL A 165 -39.64 -7.15 -64.36
CA VAL A 165 -40.18 -6.55 -65.58
C VAL A 165 -40.69 -7.68 -66.47
N ALA A 166 -41.90 -7.52 -67.01
CA ALA A 166 -42.57 -8.51 -67.86
C ALA A 166 -42.72 -9.90 -67.20
N GLY A 167 -42.92 -9.94 -65.88
CA GLY A 167 -43.08 -11.18 -65.11
C GLY A 167 -41.78 -11.87 -64.70
N SER A 168 -40.62 -11.37 -65.15
CA SER A 168 -39.30 -11.89 -64.79
C SER A 168 -38.61 -10.98 -63.78
N GLN A 169 -38.03 -11.55 -62.72
CA GLN A 169 -37.19 -10.81 -61.78
C GLN A 169 -35.86 -10.47 -62.47
N VAL A 170 -35.64 -9.19 -62.73
CA VAL A 170 -34.43 -8.69 -63.43
C VAL A 170 -33.35 -8.25 -62.44
N TRP A 171 -33.72 -8.00 -61.20
CA TRP A 171 -32.80 -7.69 -60.12
C TRP A 171 -33.34 -8.16 -58.76
N SER A 172 -32.44 -8.61 -57.90
CA SER A 172 -32.67 -8.84 -56.48
C SER A 172 -31.43 -8.52 -55.68
N GLY A 173 -31.60 -7.98 -54.48
CA GLY A 173 -30.52 -7.60 -53.59
C GLY A 173 -31.05 -6.73 -52.46
N SER A 174 -30.18 -5.93 -51.85
CA SER A 174 -30.57 -4.85 -50.95
C SER A 174 -29.80 -3.61 -51.37
N SER A 175 -30.47 -2.66 -52.03
CA SER A 175 -29.85 -1.43 -52.53
C SER A 175 -30.55 -0.20 -51.96
N PRO A 176 -29.85 0.67 -51.20
CA PRO A 176 -30.38 1.96 -50.79
C PRO A 176 -30.37 2.99 -51.93
N SER A 177 -29.67 2.70 -53.02
CA SER A 177 -29.61 3.51 -54.23
C SER A 177 -30.59 3.02 -55.29
N ALA A 178 -30.96 3.91 -56.21
CA ALA A 178 -31.85 3.58 -57.31
C ALA A 178 -31.29 2.42 -58.18
N VAL A 179 -32.14 1.43 -58.47
CA VAL A 179 -31.84 0.30 -59.34
C VAL A 179 -32.49 0.53 -60.69
N THR A 180 -31.70 0.48 -61.77
CA THR A 180 -32.17 0.73 -63.14
C THR A 180 -32.11 -0.53 -64.00
N TYR A 181 -33.10 -0.68 -64.89
CA TYR A 181 -33.13 -1.74 -65.89
C TYR A 181 -33.73 -1.22 -67.20
N ASP A 182 -33.04 -1.42 -68.31
CA ASP A 182 -33.51 -1.02 -69.64
C ASP A 182 -34.21 -2.20 -70.32
N TYR A 183 -35.52 -2.06 -70.58
CA TYR A 183 -36.35 -3.09 -71.20
C TYR A 183 -36.71 -2.72 -72.64
N THR A 184 -36.46 -3.63 -73.58
CA THR A 184 -36.90 -3.50 -74.97
C THR A 184 -38.33 -4.03 -75.14
N VAL A 185 -39.24 -3.17 -75.57
CA VAL A 185 -40.67 -3.48 -75.71
C VAL A 185 -40.90 -4.52 -76.81
N GLY A 186 -41.59 -5.60 -76.46
CA GLY A 186 -42.00 -6.68 -77.39
C GLY A 186 -43.34 -6.39 -78.06
N THR A 187 -44.21 -7.40 -78.12
CA THR A 187 -45.53 -7.35 -78.78
C THR A 187 -46.71 -7.47 -77.81
N SER A 188 -46.53 -7.08 -76.55
CA SER A 188 -47.57 -7.12 -75.52
C SER A 188 -47.40 -5.99 -74.51
N ASN A 189 -48.47 -5.70 -73.77
CA ASN A 189 -48.38 -4.83 -72.59
C ASN A 189 -47.59 -5.53 -71.49
N VAL A 190 -46.81 -4.76 -70.73
CA VAL A 190 -45.91 -5.30 -69.71
C VAL A 190 -46.07 -4.55 -68.40
N SER A 191 -45.84 -5.23 -67.29
CA SER A 191 -45.78 -4.61 -65.97
C SER A 191 -44.34 -4.58 -65.46
N ALA A 192 -44.02 -3.52 -64.71
CA ALA A 192 -42.82 -3.42 -63.90
C ALA A 192 -43.22 -3.39 -62.42
N GLN A 193 -42.62 -4.26 -61.62
CA GLN A 193 -42.87 -4.36 -60.19
C GLN A 193 -41.58 -4.26 -59.38
N ALA A 194 -41.60 -3.53 -58.29
CA ALA A 194 -40.49 -3.45 -57.34
C ALA A 194 -40.99 -3.57 -55.91
N SER A 195 -40.17 -4.18 -55.06
CA SER A 195 -40.41 -4.28 -53.62
C SER A 195 -39.34 -3.54 -52.86
N PHE A 196 -39.74 -2.86 -51.79
CA PHE A 196 -38.86 -2.09 -50.91
C PHE A 196 -39.03 -2.56 -49.47
N VAL A 197 -37.96 -2.41 -48.68
CA VAL A 197 -37.97 -2.70 -47.25
C VAL A 197 -37.23 -1.62 -46.50
N SER A 198 -37.71 -1.26 -45.30
CA SER A 198 -37.02 -0.32 -44.45
C SER A 198 -35.67 -0.86 -44.01
N ILE A 199 -34.65 -0.01 -44.08
CA ILE A 199 -33.32 -0.28 -43.54
C ILE A 199 -33.46 -0.22 -42.01
N PRO A 200 -33.08 -1.29 -41.29
CA PRO A 200 -33.08 -1.25 -39.84
C PRO A 200 -32.10 -0.19 -39.35
N VAL A 201 -32.60 0.75 -38.56
CA VAL A 201 -31.83 1.78 -37.87
C VAL A 201 -31.95 1.52 -36.39
N VAL A 202 -30.82 1.51 -35.69
CA VAL A 202 -30.76 1.39 -34.23
C VAL A 202 -30.00 2.58 -33.69
N THR A 203 -30.54 3.22 -32.67
CA THR A 203 -29.85 4.23 -31.87
C THR A 203 -29.73 3.72 -30.45
N ALA A 204 -28.54 3.29 -30.06
CA ALA A 204 -28.26 2.90 -28.69
C ALA A 204 -28.20 4.12 -27.78
N ARG A 205 -28.74 3.98 -26.56
CA ARG A 205 -28.58 4.93 -25.46
C ARG A 205 -28.29 4.16 -24.19
N ILE A 206 -27.53 4.76 -23.29
CA ILE A 206 -27.31 4.22 -21.96
C ILE A 206 -27.21 5.38 -20.97
N ALA A 207 -27.92 5.26 -19.86
CA ALA A 207 -27.94 6.24 -18.79
C ALA A 207 -27.65 5.56 -17.46
N THR A 208 -27.12 6.34 -16.51
CA THR A 208 -26.93 5.92 -15.12
C THR A 208 -27.35 7.07 -14.21
N ALA A 209 -27.95 6.74 -13.07
CA ALA A 209 -28.39 7.73 -12.09
C ALA A 209 -27.20 8.38 -11.35
N SER A 210 -26.05 7.70 -11.28
CA SER A 210 -24.83 8.22 -10.67
C SER A 210 -23.60 7.80 -11.46
N VAL A 211 -22.58 8.66 -11.47
CA VAL A 211 -21.24 8.37 -12.01
C VAL A 211 -20.21 8.13 -10.90
N LEU A 212 -20.65 8.16 -9.65
CA LEU A 212 -19.83 7.91 -8.47
C LEU A 212 -20.51 6.83 -7.61
N THR A 213 -19.79 5.76 -7.29
CA THR A 213 -20.28 4.69 -6.42
C THR A 213 -19.15 4.14 -5.55
N SER A 214 -19.48 3.28 -4.58
CA SER A 214 -18.50 2.56 -3.78
C SER A 214 -18.35 1.10 -4.24
N VAL A 215 -17.20 0.49 -3.95
CA VAL A 215 -16.95 -0.93 -4.25
C VAL A 215 -18.11 -1.81 -3.77
N ASN A 216 -18.43 -2.84 -4.56
CA ASN A 216 -19.52 -3.79 -4.33
C ASN A 216 -20.93 -3.16 -4.16
N THR A 217 -21.11 -1.89 -4.53
CA THR A 217 -22.42 -1.23 -4.51
C THR A 217 -23.05 -1.28 -5.90
N PRO A 218 -24.19 -1.97 -6.06
CA PRO A 218 -24.89 -2.05 -7.34
C PRO A 218 -25.34 -0.69 -7.86
N LEU A 219 -25.05 -0.42 -9.13
CA LEU A 219 -25.50 0.75 -9.88
C LEU A 219 -26.28 0.28 -11.10
N SER A 220 -27.49 0.81 -11.27
CA SER A 220 -28.34 0.46 -12.42
C SER A 220 -27.91 1.24 -13.65
N LEU A 221 -27.60 0.54 -14.73
CA LEU A 221 -27.38 1.11 -16.06
C LEU A 221 -28.61 0.81 -16.92
N ASP A 222 -29.23 1.86 -17.44
CA ASP A 222 -30.49 1.78 -18.17
C ASP A 222 -30.29 2.17 -19.65
N ALA A 223 -30.51 1.21 -20.54
CA ALA A 223 -30.48 1.38 -21.98
C ALA A 223 -31.88 1.42 -22.62
N SER A 224 -32.95 1.53 -21.83
CA SER A 224 -34.35 1.57 -22.29
C SER A 224 -34.65 2.72 -23.25
N GLY A 225 -33.88 3.81 -23.19
CA GLY A 225 -33.96 4.92 -24.15
C GLY A 225 -33.45 4.59 -25.57
N SER A 226 -32.96 3.37 -25.81
CA SER A 226 -32.54 2.93 -27.14
C SER A 226 -33.76 2.77 -28.06
N THR A 227 -33.63 3.20 -29.31
CA THR A 227 -34.75 3.21 -30.27
C THR A 227 -34.37 2.47 -31.55
N SER A 228 -35.37 1.88 -32.20
CA SER A 228 -35.23 1.29 -33.54
C SER A 228 -36.56 1.27 -34.27
N ASN A 229 -36.49 1.34 -35.60
CA ASN A 229 -37.61 1.06 -36.50
C ASN A 229 -37.79 -0.46 -36.76
N ASP A 230 -37.03 -1.33 -36.08
CA ASP A 230 -36.98 -2.79 -36.27
C ASP A 230 -36.95 -3.58 -34.92
N PRO A 231 -37.97 -3.45 -34.06
CA PRO A 231 -38.07 -4.21 -32.80
C PRO A 231 -38.38 -5.71 -33.02
N PRO A 232 -38.13 -6.60 -32.04
CA PRO A 232 -37.60 -6.34 -30.69
C PRO A 232 -36.08 -6.10 -30.67
N LEU A 233 -35.62 -5.41 -29.63
CA LEU A 233 -34.20 -5.12 -29.40
C LEU A 233 -33.55 -6.14 -28.45
N SER A 234 -32.29 -6.44 -28.69
CA SER A 234 -31.42 -7.23 -27.81
C SER A 234 -30.23 -6.40 -27.32
N TYR A 235 -29.88 -6.55 -26.05
CA TYR A 235 -28.90 -5.73 -25.34
C TYR A 235 -27.75 -6.59 -24.83
N ARG A 236 -26.51 -6.16 -25.08
CA ARG A 236 -25.29 -6.77 -24.53
C ARG A 236 -24.42 -5.69 -23.90
N PHE A 237 -24.08 -5.85 -22.63
CA PHE A 237 -23.28 -4.92 -21.84
C PHE A 237 -21.86 -5.45 -21.67
N GLN A 238 -20.87 -4.58 -21.83
CA GLN A 238 -19.47 -4.94 -21.71
C GLN A 238 -18.66 -3.78 -21.11
N VAL A 239 -17.73 -4.11 -20.23
CA VAL A 239 -16.75 -3.14 -19.71
C VAL A 239 -15.73 -2.83 -20.81
N VAL A 240 -15.54 -1.55 -21.11
CA VAL A 240 -14.62 -1.05 -22.14
C VAL A 240 -13.48 -0.20 -21.56
N SER A 241 -13.56 0.16 -20.28
CA SER A 241 -12.49 0.82 -19.51
C SER A 241 -12.52 0.33 -18.07
N GLY A 242 -11.35 0.21 -17.44
CA GLY A 242 -11.15 -0.39 -16.12
C GLY A 242 -10.87 -1.89 -16.18
N ASP A 243 -10.67 -2.53 -15.01
CA ASP A 243 -10.43 -3.98 -14.93
C ASP A 243 -11.74 -4.78 -15.10
N PRO A 244 -11.96 -5.48 -16.23
CA PRO A 244 -13.18 -6.23 -16.44
C PRO A 244 -13.34 -7.42 -15.49
N ALA A 245 -12.25 -7.96 -14.93
CA ALA A 245 -12.31 -9.08 -13.97
C ALA A 245 -12.86 -8.64 -12.60
N ALA A 246 -12.76 -7.35 -12.30
CA ALA A 246 -13.28 -6.77 -11.07
C ALA A 246 -14.78 -6.40 -11.16
N VAL A 247 -15.41 -6.51 -12.34
CA VAL A 247 -16.78 -6.04 -12.58
C VAL A 247 -17.75 -7.19 -12.73
N THR A 248 -18.89 -7.10 -12.04
CA THR A 248 -20.06 -7.95 -12.27
C THR A 248 -21.14 -7.14 -12.99
N LEU A 249 -21.61 -7.66 -14.13
CA LEU A 249 -22.76 -7.16 -14.89
C LEU A 249 -23.87 -8.20 -14.85
N SER A 250 -25.05 -7.82 -14.36
CA SER A 250 -26.18 -8.75 -14.26
C SER A 250 -27.50 -8.08 -14.67
N PRO A 251 -28.12 -8.52 -15.78
CA PRO A 251 -27.59 -9.42 -16.80
C PRO A 251 -26.57 -8.71 -17.73
N ALA A 252 -25.55 -9.43 -18.21
CA ALA A 252 -24.61 -8.90 -19.21
C ALA A 252 -25.12 -9.04 -20.67
N GLY A 253 -26.12 -9.91 -20.90
CA GLY A 253 -26.65 -10.18 -22.23
C GLY A 253 -25.72 -11.02 -23.13
N PRO A 254 -26.06 -11.22 -24.42
CA PRO A 254 -27.20 -10.65 -25.13
C PRO A 254 -28.55 -11.15 -24.60
N GLY A 255 -29.54 -10.26 -24.47
CA GLY A 255 -30.89 -10.60 -24.01
C GLY A 255 -31.87 -9.43 -24.12
N SER A 256 -33.12 -9.64 -23.71
CA SER A 256 -34.19 -8.63 -23.79
C SER A 256 -34.16 -7.56 -22.70
N SER A 257 -33.30 -7.71 -21.68
CA SER A 257 -33.22 -6.75 -20.58
C SER A 257 -32.45 -5.49 -21.00
N ALA A 258 -33.16 -4.36 -21.07
CA ALA A 258 -32.54 -3.07 -21.31
C ALA A 258 -31.82 -2.49 -20.08
N VAL A 259 -31.93 -3.15 -18.92
CA VAL A 259 -31.30 -2.72 -17.67
C VAL A 259 -30.28 -3.76 -17.21
N THR A 260 -29.11 -3.31 -16.76
CA THR A 260 -28.10 -4.14 -16.12
C THR A 260 -27.64 -3.53 -14.79
N SER A 261 -27.33 -4.38 -13.82
CA SER A 261 -26.67 -3.98 -12.58
C SER A 261 -25.16 -4.05 -12.76
N PHE A 262 -24.48 -2.92 -12.59
CA PHE A 262 -23.02 -2.81 -12.52
C PHE A 262 -22.56 -2.78 -11.07
N SER A 263 -21.57 -3.60 -10.72
CA SER A 263 -20.84 -3.48 -9.45
C SER A 263 -19.38 -3.87 -9.65
N ALA A 264 -18.44 -3.12 -9.07
CA ALA A 264 -17.01 -3.42 -9.14
C ALA A 264 -16.43 -3.74 -7.76
N SER A 265 -15.58 -4.75 -7.66
CA SER A 265 -14.92 -5.17 -6.42
C SER A 265 -13.64 -4.39 -6.12
N LEU A 266 -13.09 -3.67 -7.10
CA LEU A 266 -11.89 -2.84 -6.97
C LEU A 266 -12.20 -1.36 -7.28
N PRO A 267 -11.59 -0.41 -6.54
CA PRO A 267 -11.71 1.01 -6.86
C PRO A 267 -11.03 1.32 -8.20
N GLY A 268 -11.55 2.31 -8.92
CA GLY A 268 -11.04 2.71 -10.24
C GLY A 268 -12.11 3.39 -11.09
N ASP A 269 -11.68 3.85 -12.27
CA ASP A 269 -12.56 4.47 -13.25
C ASP A 269 -12.97 3.45 -14.32
N TYR A 270 -14.28 3.23 -14.44
CA TYR A 270 -14.85 2.24 -15.34
C TYR A 270 -15.76 2.88 -16.39
N ALA A 271 -15.88 2.27 -17.55
CA ALA A 271 -16.90 2.63 -18.54
C ALA A 271 -17.53 1.37 -19.11
N VAL A 272 -18.85 1.37 -19.24
CA VAL A 272 -19.63 0.25 -19.78
C VAL A 272 -20.23 0.66 -21.10
N GLN A 273 -20.03 -0.17 -22.12
CA GLN A 273 -20.68 -0.05 -23.41
C GLN A 273 -21.85 -1.01 -23.49
N VAL A 274 -22.99 -0.53 -23.99
CA VAL A 274 -24.08 -1.39 -24.46
C VAL A 274 -24.02 -1.49 -25.98
N THR A 275 -24.14 -2.71 -26.49
CA THR A 275 -24.44 -3.00 -27.89
C THR A 275 -25.91 -3.37 -27.99
N VAL A 276 -26.65 -2.62 -28.80
CA VAL A 276 -28.08 -2.84 -29.06
C VAL A 276 -28.22 -3.40 -30.46
N THR A 277 -28.93 -4.51 -30.60
CA THR A 277 -29.13 -5.23 -31.88
C THR A 277 -30.61 -5.31 -32.21
N SER A 278 -30.99 -4.96 -33.44
CA SER A 278 -32.36 -5.10 -33.95
C SER A 278 -32.70 -6.54 -34.32
N ALA A 279 -33.97 -6.82 -34.62
CA ALA A 279 -34.43 -8.14 -35.04
C ALA A 279 -33.69 -8.65 -36.30
N ARG A 280 -33.42 -7.76 -37.26
CA ARG A 280 -32.69 -8.05 -38.50
C ARG A 280 -31.17 -7.83 -38.41
N GLY A 281 -30.63 -7.64 -37.21
CA GLY A 281 -29.20 -7.65 -36.96
C GLY A 281 -28.46 -6.32 -37.14
N ALA A 282 -29.16 -5.19 -37.30
CA ALA A 282 -28.48 -3.89 -37.24
C ALA A 282 -28.04 -3.59 -35.81
N THR A 283 -26.84 -3.05 -35.65
CA THR A 283 -26.24 -2.79 -34.34
C THR A 283 -25.91 -1.32 -34.13
N SER A 284 -26.05 -0.85 -32.90
CA SER A 284 -25.57 0.45 -32.45
C SER A 284 -24.97 0.31 -31.05
N THR A 285 -24.02 1.17 -30.70
CA THR A 285 -23.35 1.13 -29.40
C THR A 285 -23.44 2.47 -28.69
N ALA A 286 -23.61 2.45 -27.37
CA ALA A 286 -23.49 3.63 -26.52
C ALA A 286 -22.65 3.29 -25.29
N THR A 287 -21.83 4.25 -24.85
CA THR A 287 -20.95 4.09 -23.69
C THR A 287 -21.40 5.03 -22.58
N THR A 288 -21.37 4.57 -21.33
CA THR A 288 -21.62 5.42 -20.16
C THR A 288 -20.57 6.53 -20.06
N SER A 289 -20.90 7.61 -19.34
CA SER A 289 -19.86 8.44 -18.71
C SER A 289 -18.98 7.59 -17.79
N VAL A 290 -17.77 8.06 -17.48
CA VAL A 290 -16.86 7.37 -16.55
C VAL A 290 -17.55 7.19 -15.19
N ILE A 291 -17.60 5.95 -14.71
CA ILE A 291 -18.10 5.57 -13.40
C ILE A 291 -16.87 5.44 -12.49
N THR A 292 -16.71 6.39 -11.59
CA THR A 292 -15.66 6.35 -10.57
C THR A 292 -16.13 5.49 -9.40
N VAL A 293 -15.45 4.37 -9.16
CA VAL A 293 -15.68 3.48 -8.04
C VAL A 293 -14.65 3.78 -6.97
N LEU A 294 -15.11 4.23 -5.80
CA LEU A 294 -14.25 4.50 -4.65
C LEU A 294 -14.31 3.35 -3.65
N THR A 295 -13.33 3.31 -2.74
CA THR A 295 -13.51 2.54 -1.50
C THR A 295 -14.75 3.06 -0.74
N LYS A 296 -15.36 2.24 0.12
CA LYS A 296 -16.52 2.65 0.93
C LYS A 296 -16.27 3.97 1.68
N ALA A 297 -15.06 4.11 2.22
CA ALA A 297 -14.58 5.30 2.89
C ALA A 297 -14.44 6.51 1.97
N GLY A 298 -13.85 6.32 0.80
CA GLY A 298 -13.67 7.39 -0.19
C GLY A 298 -15.03 7.92 -0.64
N TYR A 299 -16.01 7.03 -0.83
CA TYR A 299 -17.38 7.42 -1.18
C TYR A 299 -18.06 8.21 -0.06
N ASP A 300 -18.00 7.74 1.19
CA ASP A 300 -18.60 8.42 2.34
C ASP A 300 -17.94 9.79 2.63
N SER A 301 -16.66 9.93 2.29
CA SER A 301 -15.92 11.19 2.39
C SER A 301 -16.10 12.12 1.20
N ALA A 302 -16.54 11.63 0.03
CA ALA A 302 -16.60 12.41 -1.21
C ALA A 302 -17.51 13.64 -1.07
N GLN A 303 -18.64 13.52 -0.36
CA GLN A 303 -19.55 14.65 -0.11
C GLN A 303 -18.95 15.69 0.84
N CYS A 304 -18.18 15.26 1.84
CA CYS A 304 -17.45 16.14 2.73
C CYS A 304 -16.35 16.88 1.96
N VAL A 305 -15.57 16.14 1.15
CA VAL A 305 -14.47 16.63 0.33
C VAL A 305 -14.95 17.61 -0.74
N SER A 306 -16.11 17.41 -1.36
CA SER A 306 -16.61 18.35 -2.38
C SER A 306 -16.89 19.76 -1.82
N CYS A 307 -17.28 19.86 -0.55
CA CYS A 307 -17.52 21.15 0.11
C CYS A 307 -16.26 21.69 0.79
N HIS A 308 -15.60 20.85 1.60
CA HIS A 308 -14.39 21.22 2.34
C HIS A 308 -13.15 21.36 1.44
N GLY A 309 -13.15 20.82 0.22
CA GLY A 309 -12.03 20.99 -0.72
C GLY A 309 -11.86 22.43 -1.17
N ASN A 310 -12.96 23.20 -1.22
CA ASN A 310 -12.91 24.63 -1.53
C ASN A 310 -12.80 25.50 -0.27
N ARG A 311 -13.42 25.08 0.83
CA ARG A 311 -13.48 25.86 2.08
C ARG A 311 -12.22 25.68 2.95
N ASP A 312 -11.73 24.46 3.07
CA ASP A 312 -10.63 24.03 3.93
C ASP A 312 -9.66 23.10 3.15
N PRO A 313 -9.08 23.57 2.02
CA PRO A 313 -8.31 22.73 1.09
C PRO A 313 -7.16 21.96 1.75
N ALA A 314 -6.53 22.56 2.78
CA ALA A 314 -5.46 21.93 3.54
C ALA A 314 -5.93 20.69 4.33
N VAL A 315 -7.15 20.70 4.85
CA VAL A 315 -7.73 19.57 5.62
C VAL A 315 -8.04 18.40 4.71
N VAL A 316 -8.61 18.69 3.54
CA VAL A 316 -8.89 17.68 2.52
C VAL A 316 -7.62 17.05 1.97
N ALA A 317 -6.62 17.88 1.63
CA ALA A 317 -5.33 17.39 1.16
C ALA A 317 -4.62 16.52 2.22
N ALA A 318 -4.66 16.93 3.48
CA ALA A 318 -4.15 16.15 4.61
C ALA A 318 -4.83 14.78 4.71
N TYR A 319 -6.17 14.75 4.63
CA TYR A 319 -6.96 13.53 4.73
C TYR A 319 -6.68 12.55 3.58
N GLN A 320 -6.64 13.05 2.34
CA GLN A 320 -6.34 12.23 1.17
C GLN A 320 -4.93 11.63 1.19
N GLN A 321 -3.99 12.23 1.91
CA GLN A 321 -2.63 11.68 2.09
C GLN A 321 -2.51 10.73 3.29
N SER A 322 -3.56 10.63 4.10
CA SER A 322 -3.50 9.87 5.36
C SER A 322 -3.62 8.35 5.16
N THR A 323 -3.08 7.62 6.13
CA THR A 323 -3.26 6.15 6.20
C THR A 323 -4.73 5.74 6.38
N HIS A 324 -5.53 6.61 7.02
CA HIS A 324 -6.97 6.43 7.15
C HIS A 324 -7.69 6.45 5.81
N PHE A 325 -7.26 7.30 4.86
CA PHE A 325 -7.81 7.29 3.51
C PHE A 325 -7.24 6.15 2.66
N LEU A 326 -5.92 5.98 2.64
CA LEU A 326 -5.23 5.10 1.69
C LEU A 326 -5.28 3.60 2.05
N ALA A 327 -5.23 3.26 3.34
CA ALA A 327 -5.05 1.87 3.78
C ALA A 327 -6.23 1.33 4.59
N ALA A 328 -6.77 2.13 5.52
CA ALA A 328 -7.81 1.66 6.45
C ALA A 328 -9.24 1.94 5.96
N GLY A 329 -9.42 2.82 4.98
CA GLY A 329 -10.76 3.20 4.52
C GLY A 329 -11.62 3.76 5.65
N VAL A 330 -11.11 4.73 6.41
CA VAL A 330 -11.87 5.46 7.43
C VAL A 330 -12.38 6.78 6.83
N SER A 331 -13.69 7.04 6.89
CA SER A 331 -14.33 8.23 6.30
C SER A 331 -14.28 9.46 7.21
N CYS A 332 -14.54 10.65 6.66
CA CYS A 332 -14.72 11.88 7.45
C CYS A 332 -15.84 11.72 8.49
N SER A 333 -16.96 11.11 8.08
CA SER A 333 -18.10 10.82 8.96
C SER A 333 -17.76 9.81 10.05
N GLY A 334 -16.85 8.85 9.80
CA GLY A 334 -16.39 7.90 10.82
C GLY A 334 -15.76 8.57 12.04
N CYS A 335 -15.18 9.77 11.88
CA CYS A 335 -14.57 10.53 12.97
C CYS A 335 -15.42 11.71 13.46
N HIS A 336 -16.09 12.43 12.54
CA HIS A 336 -16.82 13.66 12.86
C HIS A 336 -18.33 13.43 13.07
N ASN A 337 -18.85 12.26 12.70
CA ASN A 337 -20.26 11.90 12.89
C ASN A 337 -20.43 10.39 13.20
N PRO A 338 -19.80 9.89 14.28
CA PRO A 338 -19.81 8.46 14.59
C PRO A 338 -21.19 7.94 15.03
N ASP A 339 -22.13 8.82 15.38
CA ASP A 339 -23.49 8.48 15.82
C ASP A 339 -24.57 8.69 14.73
N GLY A 340 -24.18 9.19 13.55
CA GLY A 340 -25.09 9.43 12.43
C GLY A 340 -25.90 10.74 12.52
N SER A 341 -25.67 11.59 13.52
CA SER A 341 -26.31 12.91 13.61
C SER A 341 -25.63 13.94 12.68
N LEU A 342 -26.35 14.43 11.66
CA LEU A 342 -25.88 15.47 10.71
C LEU A 342 -25.73 16.88 11.33
N GLY A 343 -25.45 17.00 12.63
CA GLY A 343 -25.08 18.28 13.24
C GLY A 343 -23.60 18.54 12.99
N HIS A 344 -23.21 19.72 12.46
CA HIS A 344 -21.81 20.14 12.48
C HIS A 344 -21.35 20.19 13.95
N PRO A 345 -20.54 19.23 14.45
CA PRO A 345 -20.19 19.21 15.85
C PRO A 345 -18.96 20.11 16.02
N TYR A 346 -19.20 21.36 16.39
CA TYR A 346 -18.17 22.23 16.99
C TYR A 346 -17.92 21.83 18.45
N LEU A 347 -17.95 20.53 18.75
CA LEU A 347 -17.74 19.99 20.08
C LEU A 347 -16.49 19.12 20.04
N THR A 348 -15.48 19.61 20.73
CA THR A 348 -14.25 18.94 21.16
C THR A 348 -14.42 17.43 21.24
N GLN A 349 -13.94 16.70 20.24
CA GLN A 349 -13.90 15.24 20.26
C GLN A 349 -12.94 14.81 21.37
N PRO A 350 -13.41 14.11 22.43
CA PRO A 350 -12.52 13.39 23.32
C PRO A 350 -11.84 12.29 22.50
N GLY A 351 -10.66 11.80 22.91
CA GLY A 351 -9.96 10.69 22.22
C GLY A 351 -10.77 9.39 22.09
N THR A 352 -12.02 9.35 22.59
CA THR A 352 -12.95 8.23 22.58
C THR A 352 -13.41 7.80 21.20
N SER A 353 -13.46 8.67 20.18
CA SER A 353 -13.81 8.27 18.81
C SER A 353 -12.69 7.46 18.13
N CYS A 354 -11.45 7.57 18.61
CA CYS A 354 -10.31 6.80 18.10
C CYS A 354 -10.23 5.39 18.72
N LEU A 355 -10.65 5.24 19.97
CA LEU A 355 -10.45 4.03 20.78
C LEU A 355 -11.08 2.74 20.23
N PRO A 356 -12.26 2.75 19.60
CA PRO A 356 -12.86 1.53 19.04
C PRO A 356 -11.99 0.84 17.99
N CYS A 357 -11.20 1.61 17.24
CA CYS A 357 -10.33 1.11 16.18
C CYS A 357 -8.85 1.04 16.58
N HIS A 358 -8.41 1.87 17.54
CA HIS A 358 -7.00 1.98 17.99
C HIS A 358 -6.77 1.46 19.42
N SER A 359 -7.55 0.47 19.85
CA SER A 359 -7.56 -0.07 21.22
C SER A 359 -6.24 -0.72 21.67
N THR A 360 -5.36 -1.10 20.73
CA THR A 360 -4.05 -1.71 20.99
C THR A 360 -2.88 -0.72 20.99
N VAL A 361 -3.05 0.44 20.35
CA VAL A 361 -2.01 1.49 20.23
C VAL A 361 -2.09 2.51 21.37
N THR A 362 -3.24 2.60 22.03
CA THR A 362 -3.59 3.62 23.03
C THR A 362 -3.34 3.29 24.51
N PRO A 363 -3.29 2.03 25.00
CA PRO A 363 -3.04 1.81 26.42
C PRO A 363 -1.73 2.45 26.87
N GLN A 364 -0.71 2.36 26.02
CA GLN A 364 0.61 2.90 26.32
C GLN A 364 0.66 4.43 26.28
N ILE A 365 0.04 5.10 25.30
CA ILE A 365 0.04 6.57 25.23
C ILE A 365 -0.79 7.18 26.36
N THR A 366 -1.94 6.60 26.70
CA THR A 366 -2.73 7.02 27.86
C THR A 366 -1.95 6.77 29.14
N THR A 367 -1.28 5.62 29.28
CA THR A 367 -0.42 5.31 30.43
C THR A 367 0.79 6.26 30.51
N ASP A 368 1.44 6.56 29.40
CA ASP A 368 2.61 7.45 29.31
C ASP A 368 2.21 8.91 29.58
N PHE A 369 1.04 9.36 29.11
CA PHE A 369 0.47 10.66 29.48
C PHE A 369 0.10 10.70 30.96
N SER A 370 -0.58 9.67 31.46
CA SER A 370 -0.95 9.47 32.88
C SER A 370 0.27 9.44 33.80
N ALA A 371 1.41 8.95 33.32
CA ALA A 371 2.69 8.93 34.01
C ALA A 371 3.52 10.22 33.80
N SER A 372 3.09 11.12 32.91
CA SER A 372 3.78 12.37 32.64
C SER A 372 3.46 13.44 33.69
N PRO A 373 4.34 14.45 33.87
CA PRO A 373 4.07 15.58 34.75
C PRO A 373 2.80 16.37 34.42
N HIS A 374 2.24 16.24 33.21
CA HIS A 374 0.99 16.92 32.81
C HIS A 374 -0.23 16.49 33.63
N VAL A 375 -0.22 15.30 34.23
CA VAL A 375 -1.30 14.81 35.10
C VAL A 375 -1.24 15.45 36.48
N ALA A 376 -0.04 15.76 36.98
CA ALA A 376 0.14 16.34 38.30
C ALA A 376 -0.46 17.75 38.43
N THR A 377 -0.62 18.47 37.31
CA THR A 377 -1.19 19.82 37.29
C THR A 377 -2.73 19.83 37.27
N GLY A 378 -3.37 18.70 36.97
CA GLY A 378 -4.83 18.57 36.82
C GLY A 378 -5.41 19.36 35.63
N CYS A 379 -6.56 18.94 35.09
CA CYS A 379 -7.21 19.59 33.94
C CYS A 379 -7.53 21.09 34.20
N ILE A 380 -7.85 21.43 35.46
CA ILE A 380 -8.17 22.79 35.91
C ILE A 380 -6.92 23.68 36.09
N GLY A 381 -5.72 23.09 36.22
CA GLY A 381 -4.48 23.87 36.29
C GLY A 381 -4.12 24.60 34.99
N CYS A 382 -4.66 24.12 33.86
CA CYS A 382 -4.40 24.64 32.51
C CYS A 382 -5.63 25.25 31.82
N HIS A 383 -6.86 24.93 32.26
CA HIS A 383 -8.10 25.47 31.68
C HIS A 383 -8.83 26.34 32.72
N TYR A 384 -9.07 27.62 32.40
CA TYR A 384 -9.93 28.51 33.21
C TYR A 384 -11.25 28.86 32.50
N ASP A 385 -12.23 29.13 33.35
CA ASP A 385 -13.65 29.44 33.19
C ASP A 385 -13.98 30.61 32.23
N HIS A 386 -15.18 30.54 31.65
CA HIS A 386 -15.74 31.32 30.57
C HIS A 386 -16.25 32.71 30.99
N THR A 387 -15.35 33.64 31.34
CA THR A 387 -15.70 35.07 31.31
C THR A 387 -14.64 35.86 30.58
N ALA A 388 -15.05 36.49 29.49
CA ALA A 388 -14.22 37.26 28.56
C ALA A 388 -13.36 38.33 29.25
N THR A 389 -12.20 38.60 28.64
CA THR A 389 -11.21 39.69 28.91
C THR A 389 -10.06 39.40 29.89
N SER A 390 -9.00 38.71 29.43
CA SER A 390 -7.57 39.09 29.61
C SER A 390 -6.61 37.97 29.17
N THR A 391 -5.46 38.37 28.62
CA THR A 391 -4.45 37.59 27.89
C THR A 391 -3.41 36.89 28.78
N PHE A 392 -3.79 35.94 29.62
CA PHE A 392 -2.81 35.17 30.41
C PHE A 392 -3.00 33.65 30.29
N ASN A 393 -2.37 33.08 29.26
CA ASN A 393 -2.15 31.64 29.13
C ASN A 393 -1.04 31.19 30.11
N ARG A 394 -1.39 30.35 31.11
CA ARG A 394 -0.44 29.79 32.09
C ARG A 394 0.59 28.82 31.48
N CYS A 395 0.43 28.41 30.22
CA CYS A 395 1.46 27.67 29.48
C CYS A 395 2.75 28.50 29.35
N SER A 396 2.63 29.82 29.16
CA SER A 396 3.78 30.72 28.99
C SER A 396 4.68 30.82 30.23
N THR A 397 4.14 30.49 31.40
CA THR A 397 4.83 30.50 32.69
C THR A 397 5.87 29.38 32.80
N CYS A 398 5.71 28.30 32.02
CA CYS A 398 6.66 27.19 31.93
C CYS A 398 7.31 27.04 30.54
N HIS A 399 6.67 27.53 29.47
CA HIS A 399 7.07 27.28 28.08
C HIS A 399 7.44 28.52 27.24
N GLY A 400 7.36 29.75 27.78
CA GLY A 400 7.47 30.97 26.96
C GLY A 400 6.25 31.17 26.04
N SER A 401 6.00 32.42 25.62
CA SER A 401 4.75 32.84 24.93
C SER A 401 4.81 32.68 23.40
N PRO A 402 3.67 32.63 22.67
CA PRO A 402 2.62 31.61 22.67
C PRO A 402 2.57 30.82 21.33
N HIS A 403 2.07 29.59 21.37
CA HIS A 403 1.92 28.70 20.20
C HIS A 403 0.54 28.89 19.51
N PRO A 404 0.40 28.66 18.18
CA PRO A 404 -0.85 28.95 17.45
C PRO A 404 -2.03 27.95 17.59
N TRP A 405 -1.98 26.91 18.42
CA TRP A 405 -2.81 25.70 18.24
C TRP A 405 -3.60 25.26 19.49
N GLU A 406 -4.53 26.08 19.97
CA GLU A 406 -5.23 25.87 21.26
C GLU A 406 -6.55 25.04 21.22
N SER A 407 -6.78 24.09 20.29
CA SER A 407 -8.07 23.35 20.27
C SER A 407 -8.07 21.83 19.98
N LEU A 408 -6.91 21.15 19.90
CA LEU A 408 -6.85 19.74 19.48
C LEU A 408 -6.79 18.77 20.70
N GLY A 409 -7.67 17.76 20.71
CA GLY A 409 -7.74 16.71 21.74
C GLY A 409 -6.45 15.86 21.85
N ILE A 410 -6.35 14.98 22.86
CA ILE A 410 -5.09 14.33 23.29
C ILE A 410 -4.30 13.62 22.17
N CYS A 411 -4.99 13.01 21.20
CA CYS A 411 -4.34 12.31 20.07
C CYS A 411 -3.91 13.27 18.95
N GLY A 412 -4.68 14.34 18.72
CA GLY A 412 -4.40 15.41 17.75
C GLY A 412 -3.25 16.33 18.17
N ARG A 413 -2.74 16.16 19.40
CA ARG A 413 -1.55 16.86 19.91
C ARG A 413 -0.24 16.25 19.42
N CYS A 414 -0.25 14.98 19.03
CA CYS A 414 0.94 14.28 18.54
C CYS A 414 0.86 13.96 17.05
N HIS A 415 -0.34 13.63 16.52
CA HIS A 415 -0.60 13.43 15.10
C HIS A 415 -1.44 14.58 14.53
N LEU A 416 -1.24 14.93 13.25
CA LEU A 416 -2.20 15.78 12.54
C LEU A 416 -3.55 15.06 12.46
N THR A 417 -4.63 15.69 12.94
CA THR A 417 -5.97 15.06 13.07
C THR A 417 -6.57 14.58 11.77
N HIS A 418 -6.16 15.19 10.66
CA HIS A 418 -6.60 14.82 9.32
C HIS A 418 -5.45 14.28 8.47
N ASN A 419 -4.23 14.18 8.99
CA ASN A 419 -3.19 13.35 8.38
C ASN A 419 -2.51 12.48 9.44
N PRO A 420 -3.24 11.55 10.08
CA PRO A 420 -2.66 10.65 11.05
C PRO A 420 -1.81 9.61 10.30
N TYR A 421 -0.54 9.92 10.09
CA TYR A 421 0.46 8.90 9.83
C TYR A 421 0.64 8.05 11.08
N THR A 422 1.03 6.78 10.90
CA THR A 422 1.68 6.02 11.98
C THR A 422 2.83 6.87 12.50
N ILE A 423 2.75 7.28 13.77
CA ILE A 423 3.88 7.90 14.45
C ILE A 423 4.91 6.80 14.65
N THR A 424 5.76 6.65 13.64
CA THR A 424 7.20 6.68 13.89
C THR A 424 7.51 8.17 14.06
N ALA A 425 7.42 8.70 15.29
CA ALA A 425 7.71 10.12 15.58
C ALA A 425 8.97 10.53 14.80
N PRO A 426 9.00 11.66 14.05
CA PRO A 426 9.43 12.95 14.64
C PRO A 426 8.98 14.23 13.84
N PRO A 427 9.58 15.43 14.07
CA PRO A 427 9.37 16.36 15.17
C PRO A 427 8.62 17.64 14.71
N PRO A 428 7.86 18.28 15.60
CA PRO A 428 8.41 19.51 16.17
C PRO A 428 8.14 19.65 17.66
N HIS A 429 7.94 18.54 18.40
CA HIS A 429 7.73 18.66 19.83
C HIS A 429 9.01 19.12 20.55
N PHE A 430 10.22 18.66 20.15
CA PHE A 430 11.44 18.96 20.92
C PHE A 430 12.29 20.13 20.44
N ASN A 431 12.05 20.65 19.23
CA ASN A 431 12.94 21.64 18.60
C ASN A 431 12.77 23.06 19.18
N SER A 432 11.69 23.29 19.94
CA SER A 432 11.36 24.56 20.60
C SER A 432 11.34 24.45 22.13
N PHE A 433 11.75 23.31 22.70
CA PHE A 433 11.84 23.17 24.16
C PHE A 433 13.13 23.77 24.70
N THR A 434 12.98 24.88 25.41
CA THR A 434 13.96 25.39 26.39
C THR A 434 14.07 24.50 27.64
N THR A 435 13.32 23.39 27.70
CA THR A 435 13.25 22.43 28.82
C THR A 435 14.04 21.14 28.61
N ALA A 436 14.77 20.99 27.49
CA ALA A 436 15.67 19.86 27.29
C ALA A 436 16.90 20.02 28.21
N ARG A 437 16.72 19.71 29.50
CA ARG A 437 17.73 19.86 30.55
C ARG A 437 19.04 19.17 30.18
N TYR A 438 19.04 18.20 29.28
CA TYR A 438 20.21 17.40 28.90
C TYR A 438 20.72 17.62 27.46
N VAL A 439 20.16 18.60 26.73
CA VAL A 439 20.67 19.06 25.42
C VAL A 439 21.56 20.26 25.67
N THR A 440 22.79 20.20 25.17
CA THR A 440 23.82 21.23 25.38
C THR A 440 24.36 21.69 24.03
N PRO A 441 25.13 22.79 23.94
CA PRO A 441 25.82 23.14 22.69
C PRO A 441 26.75 22.05 22.14
N ARG A 442 27.14 21.09 23.00
CA ARG A 442 27.99 19.94 22.63
C ARG A 442 27.17 18.70 22.25
N ILE A 443 25.91 18.63 22.68
CA ILE A 443 24.99 17.51 22.43
C ILE A 443 23.67 18.06 21.89
N SER A 444 23.48 17.90 20.59
CA SER A 444 22.27 18.27 19.87
C SER A 444 21.42 17.05 19.52
N CYS A 445 20.19 17.30 19.06
CA CYS A 445 19.32 16.27 18.50
C CYS A 445 20.01 15.49 17.37
N ASP A 446 20.89 16.16 16.62
CA ASP A 446 21.54 15.60 15.44
C ASP A 446 22.54 14.49 15.78
N ASN A 447 23.04 14.46 17.03
CA ASN A 447 23.91 13.39 17.51
C ASN A 447 23.21 12.02 17.59
N CYS A 448 21.87 11.99 17.58
CA CYS A 448 21.08 10.77 17.70
C CYS A 448 20.04 10.59 16.58
N HIS A 449 19.65 11.68 15.93
CA HIS A 449 18.48 11.72 15.05
C HIS A 449 18.81 12.13 13.62
N ARG A 450 20.07 12.28 13.23
CA ARG A 450 20.40 12.63 11.84
C ARG A 450 21.40 11.70 11.18
N THR A 451 21.18 11.49 9.89
CA THR A 451 22.17 10.94 8.96
C THR A 451 22.59 11.99 7.94
N ILE A 452 23.85 11.96 7.52
CA ILE A 452 24.40 12.79 6.46
C ILE A 452 24.85 11.87 5.32
N ASP A 453 24.43 12.16 4.09
CA ASP A 453 24.85 11.44 2.89
C ASP A 453 26.13 12.03 2.23
N GLU A 454 26.62 11.40 1.17
CA GLU A 454 27.86 11.82 0.48
C GLU A 454 27.77 13.25 -0.08
N ALA A 455 26.55 13.70 -0.40
CA ALA A 455 26.28 15.06 -0.87
C ALA A 455 26.14 16.07 0.28
N GLY A 456 26.29 15.62 1.53
CA GLY A 456 26.13 16.45 2.72
C GLY A 456 24.67 16.71 3.11
N VAL A 457 23.71 15.99 2.51
CA VAL A 457 22.29 16.15 2.82
C VAL A 457 21.99 15.50 4.16
N SER A 458 21.47 16.32 5.07
CA SER A 458 21.14 15.94 6.43
C SER A 458 19.67 15.49 6.51
N THR A 459 19.44 14.21 6.81
CA THR A 459 18.11 13.62 6.97
C THR A 459 17.83 13.34 8.44
N PHE A 460 16.65 13.75 8.94
CA PHE A 460 16.21 13.44 10.28
C PHE A 460 15.54 12.06 10.34
N ASN A 461 15.92 11.23 11.32
CA ASN A 461 15.45 9.87 11.52
C ASN A 461 15.06 9.61 12.99
N ILE A 462 14.07 8.74 13.20
CA ILE A 462 13.88 8.04 14.49
C ILE A 462 13.97 6.55 14.28
N TYR A 463 15.02 5.99 14.87
CA TYR A 463 15.30 4.58 14.88
C TYR A 463 14.54 3.90 16.03
N SER A 464 14.30 2.59 15.87
CA SER A 464 13.87 1.72 16.97
C SER A 464 14.85 1.81 18.15
N ALA A 465 16.15 1.98 17.87
CA ALA A 465 17.21 2.22 18.84
C ALA A 465 16.93 3.41 19.77
N ASN A 466 16.41 4.53 19.27
CA ASN A 466 16.11 5.69 20.11
C ASN A 466 15.02 5.37 21.15
N ARG A 467 13.99 4.61 20.76
CA ARG A 467 12.91 4.18 21.67
C ARG A 467 13.41 3.18 22.70
N GLN A 468 14.22 2.22 22.28
CA GLN A 468 14.83 1.23 23.15
C GLN A 468 15.77 1.89 24.18
N TRP A 469 16.62 2.84 23.74
CA TRP A 469 17.48 3.63 24.61
C TRP A 469 16.68 4.41 25.65
N GLY A 470 15.66 5.17 25.23
CA GLY A 470 14.83 5.99 26.11
C GLY A 470 14.04 5.19 27.16
N ARG A 471 13.77 3.89 26.89
CA ARG A 471 13.14 2.96 27.85
C ARG A 471 14.15 2.20 28.70
N SER A 472 15.44 2.26 28.37
CA SER A 472 16.49 1.63 29.17
C SER A 472 16.80 2.49 30.39
N GLY A 473 17.38 1.89 31.42
CA GLY A 473 17.88 2.64 32.58
C GLY A 473 18.98 3.66 32.23
N LYS A 474 19.63 3.55 31.06
CA LYS A 474 20.64 4.51 30.59
C LYS A 474 20.01 5.78 30.01
N GLY A 475 18.80 5.67 29.47
CA GLY A 475 18.02 6.80 28.95
C GLY A 475 17.15 7.50 30.00
N ASP A 476 17.11 7.00 31.24
CA ASP A 476 16.29 7.57 32.31
C ASP A 476 16.87 8.88 32.86
N SER A 477 16.47 9.96 32.20
CA SER A 477 16.81 11.35 32.55
C SER A 477 16.23 11.84 33.88
N THR A 478 15.33 11.07 34.50
CA THR A 478 14.72 11.37 35.80
C THR A 478 15.40 10.65 36.96
N SER A 479 16.28 9.69 36.65
CA SER A 479 16.98 8.94 37.68
C SER A 479 17.79 9.87 38.61
N PRO A 480 17.92 9.53 39.91
CA PRO A 480 18.76 10.28 40.84
C PRO A 480 20.16 10.54 40.31
N SER A 481 20.68 9.62 39.48
CA SER A 481 21.97 9.69 38.80
C SER A 481 22.12 10.81 37.78
N TYR A 482 21.06 11.51 37.38
CA TYR A 482 21.11 12.68 36.47
C TYR A 482 20.41 13.92 37.04
N VAL A 483 19.47 13.76 37.98
CA VAL A 483 18.76 14.89 38.61
C VAL A 483 19.41 15.42 39.89
N SER A 484 20.31 14.68 40.55
CA SER A 484 20.90 15.11 41.82
C SER A 484 22.06 16.10 41.67
N TYR A 485 22.84 15.99 40.59
CA TYR A 485 24.05 16.80 40.38
C TYR A 485 24.17 17.31 38.96
N ASP A 486 24.91 18.40 38.77
CA ASP A 486 25.42 18.77 37.45
C ASP A 486 26.82 18.16 37.28
N PHE A 487 26.88 17.03 36.58
CA PHE A 487 28.11 16.25 36.45
C PHE A 487 29.19 16.89 35.60
N LYS A 488 28.86 17.94 34.84
CA LYS A 488 29.83 18.69 34.02
C LYS A 488 30.90 19.37 34.88
N ALA A 489 30.50 19.84 36.06
CA ALA A 489 31.39 20.46 37.04
C ALA A 489 32.07 19.45 37.99
N LEU A 490 31.68 18.18 37.96
CA LEU A 490 32.18 17.14 38.87
C LEU A 490 33.33 16.34 38.25
N GLY A 491 34.38 17.03 37.85
CA GLY A 491 35.65 16.46 37.39
C GLY A 491 36.84 16.84 38.29
N THR A 492 38.04 16.45 37.88
CA THR A 492 39.31 16.86 38.52
C THR A 492 40.21 17.50 37.48
N ALA A 493 40.78 18.68 37.78
CA ALA A 493 41.68 19.39 36.87
C ALA A 493 42.88 18.51 36.48
N LEU A 494 43.31 18.64 35.22
CA LEU A 494 44.39 17.85 34.61
C LEU A 494 45.72 17.96 35.39
N PRO A 495 46.58 16.92 35.28
CA PRO A 495 46.36 15.65 34.57
C PRO A 495 45.58 14.62 35.41
N ALA A 496 44.85 13.68 34.78
CA ALA A 496 44.47 12.43 35.45
C ALA A 496 45.64 11.43 35.53
N THR A 497 46.81 11.94 35.93
CA THR A 497 47.75 11.10 36.68
C THR A 497 47.32 11.14 38.14
N LEU A 498 48.18 10.74 39.09
CA LEU A 498 47.94 10.86 40.53
C LEU A 498 47.63 12.32 40.89
N ALA A 499 46.40 12.77 40.67
CA ALA A 499 46.01 14.15 40.93
C ALA A 499 46.11 14.34 42.44
N THR A 500 46.97 15.25 42.87
CA THR A 500 47.17 15.59 44.28
C THR A 500 46.00 16.37 44.88
N SER A 501 45.00 16.70 44.05
CA SER A 501 43.75 17.40 44.43
C SER A 501 42.58 16.43 44.64
N VAL A 502 41.82 16.62 45.72
CA VAL A 502 40.56 15.91 45.98
C VAL A 502 39.56 16.27 44.87
N GLY A 503 38.94 15.27 44.24
CA GLY A 503 37.92 15.52 43.22
C GLY A 503 37.00 14.31 42.97
N PRO A 504 35.76 14.55 42.51
CA PRO A 504 34.71 13.54 42.44
C PRO A 504 34.82 12.58 41.25
N ASP A 505 35.50 12.98 40.16
CA ASP A 505 35.76 12.21 38.93
C ASP A 505 34.51 11.65 38.24
N CYS A 506 33.33 12.25 38.43
CA CYS A 506 32.05 11.74 37.93
C CYS A 506 31.83 12.05 36.43
N VAL A 507 32.46 13.12 35.94
CA VAL A 507 32.29 13.62 34.56
C VAL A 507 32.57 12.55 33.50
N ARG A 508 33.51 11.64 33.76
CA ARG A 508 33.94 10.56 32.86
C ARG A 508 32.88 9.47 32.60
N CYS A 509 31.87 9.36 33.45
CA CYS A 509 30.82 8.32 33.33
C CYS A 509 29.41 8.89 33.15
N HIS A 510 29.14 10.11 33.64
CA HIS A 510 27.79 10.67 33.68
C HIS A 510 27.51 11.70 32.57
N THR A 511 28.49 12.04 31.74
CA THR A 511 28.31 12.98 30.62
C THR A 511 28.91 12.42 29.33
N THR A 512 28.30 12.70 28.19
CA THR A 512 28.83 12.24 26.90
C THR A 512 30.17 12.88 26.59
N THR A 513 30.27 14.20 26.73
CA THR A 513 31.50 14.97 26.51
C THR A 513 32.63 14.48 27.42
N GLY A 514 32.35 14.26 28.70
CA GLY A 514 33.34 13.76 29.65
C GLY A 514 33.80 12.33 29.34
N TYR A 515 32.87 11.45 28.98
CA TYR A 515 33.20 10.10 28.51
C TYR A 515 34.11 10.13 27.29
N VAL A 516 33.76 10.92 26.26
CA VAL A 516 34.52 11.01 25.01
C VAL A 516 35.93 11.52 25.27
N LYS A 517 36.08 12.61 26.03
CA LYS A 517 37.40 13.12 26.45
C LYS A 517 38.22 12.06 27.16
N TYR A 518 37.59 11.34 28.09
CA TYR A 518 38.26 10.33 28.89
C TYR A 518 38.80 9.18 28.05
N VAL A 519 37.99 8.63 27.13
CA VAL A 519 38.44 7.50 26.28
C VAL A 519 39.45 7.94 25.22
N GLU A 520 39.23 9.09 24.56
CA GLU A 520 40.13 9.59 23.50
C GLU A 520 41.50 10.00 24.02
N SER A 521 41.59 10.43 25.29
CA SER A 521 42.86 10.76 25.93
C SER A 521 43.61 9.54 26.47
N GLY A 522 43.13 8.31 26.23
CA GLY A 522 43.66 7.09 26.85
C GLY A 522 43.46 7.05 28.37
N PHE A 523 42.26 7.40 28.84
CA PHE A 523 41.82 7.37 30.24
C PHE A 523 42.50 8.40 31.16
N LYS A 524 42.80 9.60 30.63
CA LYS A 524 43.61 10.64 31.29
C LYS A 524 42.92 12.00 31.46
N ASP A 525 41.85 12.30 30.72
CA ASP A 525 41.14 13.56 30.82
C ASP A 525 39.81 13.34 31.56
N ILE A 526 39.77 13.83 32.79
CA ILE A 526 38.59 13.85 33.65
C ILE A 526 38.29 15.28 34.11
N ALA A 527 38.77 16.28 33.38
CA ALA A 527 38.57 17.67 33.72
C ALA A 527 37.09 18.04 33.66
N PRO A 528 36.60 18.86 34.61
CA PRO A 528 35.29 19.46 34.47
C PRO A 528 35.26 20.33 33.21
N PHE A 529 34.06 20.53 32.67
CA PHE A 529 33.85 21.41 31.55
C PHE A 529 32.67 22.34 31.80
N GLU A 530 32.86 23.61 31.47
CA GLU A 530 31.81 24.62 31.57
C GLU A 530 31.09 24.76 30.23
N ASP A 531 29.84 25.22 30.31
CA ASP A 531 29.09 25.72 29.16
C ASP A 531 29.27 27.24 29.04
N PRO A 532 28.92 27.85 27.89
CA PRO A 532 28.91 29.31 27.75
C PRO A 532 28.10 29.99 28.88
N ILE A 533 28.56 31.17 29.32
CA ILE A 533 28.01 31.92 30.46
C ILE A 533 26.48 32.05 30.35
N GLY A 534 25.77 31.69 31.43
CA GLY A 534 24.31 31.81 31.55
C GLY A 534 23.53 30.50 31.31
N GLN A 535 24.19 29.42 30.90
CA GLN A 535 23.56 28.12 30.68
C GLN A 535 23.56 27.25 31.95
N ARG A 536 22.38 26.74 32.33
CA ARG A 536 22.17 25.83 33.47
C ARG A 536 21.71 24.43 33.02
N SER A 537 21.86 24.11 31.74
CA SER A 537 21.64 22.75 31.24
C SER A 537 22.57 21.78 31.96
N ARG A 538 22.29 20.50 31.87
CA ARG A 538 23.11 19.37 32.30
C ARG A 538 23.44 18.55 31.07
N GLU A 539 24.23 17.51 31.24
CA GLU A 539 24.52 16.57 30.16
C GLU A 539 24.30 15.14 30.65
N MET A 540 23.87 14.27 29.74
CA MET A 540 23.71 12.83 29.99
C MET A 540 24.48 12.02 28.95
N ILE A 541 24.49 10.70 29.11
CA ILE A 541 25.00 9.80 28.09
C ILE A 541 23.99 9.74 26.93
N VAL A 542 24.45 9.96 25.70
CA VAL A 542 23.66 9.87 24.47
C VAL A 542 24.40 9.03 23.43
N CYS A 543 23.81 8.90 22.23
CA CYS A 543 24.30 8.03 21.16
C CYS A 543 25.77 8.28 20.79
N SER A 544 26.22 9.54 20.78
CA SER A 544 27.59 9.93 20.44
C SER A 544 28.66 9.54 21.46
N ALA A 545 28.26 9.08 22.66
CA ALA A 545 29.19 8.47 23.60
C ALA A 545 29.73 7.14 23.03
N CYS A 546 28.82 6.27 22.59
CA CYS A 546 29.14 4.93 22.11
C CYS A 546 29.32 4.85 20.58
N HIS A 547 28.84 5.84 19.83
CA HIS A 547 28.93 5.87 18.37
C HIS A 547 29.71 7.06 17.86
N THR A 548 30.42 6.87 16.74
CA THR A 548 31.14 7.91 16.02
C THR A 548 31.32 7.49 14.55
N PRO A 549 31.20 8.40 13.58
CA PRO A 549 30.86 9.82 13.72
C PRO A 549 29.36 10.04 14.01
N THR A 550 29.05 11.17 14.63
CA THR A 550 27.68 11.71 14.72
C THR A 550 27.68 13.17 14.24
N PRO A 551 26.72 13.61 13.40
CA PRO A 551 25.60 12.86 12.82
C PRO A 551 26.06 11.63 12.02
N PHE A 552 25.25 10.57 12.00
CA PHE A 552 25.62 9.29 11.40
C PHE A 552 25.85 9.44 9.89
N ARG A 553 26.73 8.65 9.27
CA ARG A 553 26.89 8.66 7.80
C ARG A 553 25.95 7.63 7.18
N SER A 554 25.32 7.94 6.04
CA SER A 554 24.39 6.99 5.40
C SER A 554 25.07 5.87 4.60
N TYR A 555 26.41 5.84 4.47
CA TYR A 555 27.09 5.06 3.43
C TYR A 555 28.40 4.32 3.80
N ASP A 556 28.80 4.13 5.07
CA ASP A 556 30.12 3.48 5.33
C ASP A 556 30.18 1.97 5.03
N ILE A 557 29.06 1.27 4.81
CA ILE A 557 29.12 -0.18 4.53
C ILE A 557 28.35 -0.52 3.26
N VAL A 558 29.10 -0.88 2.21
CA VAL A 558 28.61 -1.71 1.12
C VAL A 558 28.70 -3.14 1.60
N ASP A 559 27.57 -3.81 1.78
CA ASP A 559 27.60 -5.27 1.83
C ASP A 559 28.07 -5.75 0.45
N TRP A 560 29.31 -6.23 0.37
CA TRP A 560 29.95 -6.65 -0.89
C TRP A 560 29.24 -7.82 -1.58
N ASP A 561 28.40 -8.56 -0.84
CA ASP A 561 27.66 -9.70 -1.37
C ASP A 561 26.29 -9.29 -1.95
N THR A 562 25.70 -8.20 -1.43
CA THR A 562 24.36 -7.74 -1.83
C THR A 562 24.35 -6.37 -2.52
N TYR A 563 25.47 -5.66 -2.56
CA TYR A 563 25.59 -4.29 -3.07
C TYR A 563 24.57 -3.32 -2.44
N THR A 564 24.20 -3.58 -1.18
CA THR A 564 23.22 -2.76 -0.44
C THR A 564 23.94 -1.74 0.46
N TYR A 565 23.49 -0.48 0.40
CA TYR A 565 23.98 0.60 1.27
C TYR A 565 23.40 0.46 2.68
N VAL A 566 24.26 0.26 3.69
CA VAL A 566 23.87 0.21 5.11
C VAL A 566 24.39 1.46 5.83
N PRO A 567 23.55 2.18 6.59
CA PRO A 567 24.02 3.35 7.35
C PRO A 567 25.11 2.99 8.36
N ALA A 568 26.11 3.86 8.45
CA ALA A 568 27.25 3.74 9.34
C ALA A 568 26.87 4.07 10.79
N PHE A 569 26.47 3.05 11.55
CA PHE A 569 26.30 3.17 13.00
C PHE A 569 27.54 2.69 13.76
N SER A 570 28.72 3.06 13.27
CA SER A 570 30.00 2.60 13.83
C SER A 570 30.09 2.90 15.33
N ARG A 571 30.53 1.89 16.08
CA ARG A 571 30.80 2.02 17.50
C ARG A 571 32.15 2.73 17.68
N ARG A 572 32.26 3.51 18.74
CA ARG A 572 33.50 4.21 19.10
C ARG A 572 34.55 3.19 19.45
N ASP A 573 35.72 3.32 18.84
CA ASP A 573 36.88 2.53 19.20
C ASP A 573 37.40 2.98 20.57
N VAL A 574 37.52 2.03 21.50
CA VAL A 574 37.96 2.26 22.87
C VAL A 574 39.01 1.22 23.19
N PRO A 575 40.24 1.62 23.58
CA PRO A 575 41.31 0.67 23.89
C PRO A 575 40.99 -0.13 25.16
N GLN A 576 41.75 -1.20 25.41
CA GLN A 576 41.70 -1.97 26.65
C GLN A 576 41.59 -1.05 27.88
N VAL A 577 40.50 -1.21 28.63
CA VAL A 577 40.17 -0.28 29.72
C VAL A 577 41.13 -0.42 30.90
N ILE A 578 41.61 0.74 31.37
CA ILE A 578 42.27 0.90 32.67
C ILE A 578 41.25 1.56 33.61
N ALA A 579 40.69 0.77 34.52
CA ALA A 579 39.74 1.26 35.51
C ALA A 579 40.48 1.96 36.66
N TYR A 580 40.19 3.24 36.90
CA TYR A 580 40.82 3.99 37.97
C TYR A 580 39.94 3.97 39.22
N TYR A 581 40.23 3.02 40.11
CA TYR A 581 39.55 2.91 41.39
C TYR A 581 40.02 3.99 42.35
N ASN A 582 39.12 4.91 42.68
CA ASN A 582 39.46 6.09 43.48
C ASN A 582 38.82 6.05 44.87
N TYR A 583 39.56 6.57 45.84
CA TYR A 583 39.08 6.99 47.14
C TYR A 583 39.70 8.34 47.46
N SER A 584 38.89 9.32 47.83
CA SER A 584 39.39 10.67 48.15
C SER A 584 38.57 11.30 49.27
N THR A 585 39.26 11.73 50.33
CA THR A 585 38.73 12.52 51.45
C THR A 585 39.72 13.63 51.79
N SER A 586 39.33 14.55 52.68
CA SER A 586 40.27 15.53 53.25
C SER A 586 41.47 14.80 53.87
N GLY A 587 42.67 15.00 53.33
CA GLY A 587 43.91 14.39 53.80
C GLY A 587 44.21 12.96 53.31
N THR A 588 43.40 12.35 52.43
CA THR A 588 43.68 11.01 51.88
C THR A 588 43.22 10.90 50.44
N LYS A 589 44.10 10.47 49.53
CA LYS A 589 43.73 10.11 48.17
C LYS A 589 44.46 8.84 47.74
N VAL A 590 43.69 7.84 47.34
CA VAL A 590 44.18 6.61 46.74
C VAL A 590 43.60 6.51 45.34
N LEU A 591 44.48 6.36 44.36
CA LEU A 591 44.12 6.08 42.99
C LEU A 591 44.78 4.76 42.61
N ASN A 592 43.96 3.75 42.37
CA ASN A 592 44.41 2.40 42.09
C ASN A 592 44.06 2.04 40.64
N PRO A 593 45.02 2.08 39.70
CA PRO A 593 44.78 1.71 38.31
C PRO A 593 44.65 0.18 38.19
N MET A 594 43.48 -0.28 37.79
CA MET A 594 43.20 -1.68 37.49
C MET A 594 43.04 -1.89 35.98
N VAL A 595 44.03 -2.56 35.40
CA VAL A 595 43.97 -2.99 34.00
C VAL A 595 43.02 -4.18 33.90
N MET A 596 42.03 -4.08 33.01
CA MET A 596 41.16 -5.21 32.69
C MET A 596 41.99 -6.32 32.04
N PRO A 597 41.79 -7.60 32.37
CA PRO A 597 42.78 -8.64 32.06
C PRO A 597 42.95 -8.95 30.56
N TYR A 598 42.03 -8.51 29.71
CA TYR A 598 42.14 -8.58 28.25
C TYR A 598 41.37 -7.43 27.62
N ASP A 599 41.71 -7.14 26.37
CA ASP A 599 40.93 -6.25 25.53
C ASP A 599 39.60 -6.93 25.18
N ALA A 600 38.48 -6.26 25.43
CA ALA A 600 37.15 -6.77 25.15
C ALA A 600 36.58 -6.24 23.81
N GLY A 601 37.44 -5.68 22.97
CA GLY A 601 37.05 -5.07 21.70
C GLY A 601 36.01 -3.97 21.92
N GLU A 602 34.96 -3.96 21.11
CA GLU A 602 33.93 -2.90 21.20
C GLU A 602 33.15 -2.90 22.53
N SER A 603 33.18 -4.01 23.29
CA SER A 603 32.61 -4.06 24.63
C SER A 603 33.37 -3.18 25.64
N ASN A 604 34.58 -2.70 25.31
CA ASN A 604 35.29 -1.70 26.10
C ASN A 604 34.43 -0.44 26.33
N ASN A 605 33.53 -0.09 25.40
CA ASN A 605 32.57 1.01 25.59
C ASN A 605 31.70 0.84 26.84
N CYS A 606 31.37 -0.40 27.20
CA CYS A 606 30.57 -0.71 28.38
C CYS A 606 31.45 -0.69 29.65
N ILE A 607 32.67 -1.23 29.52
CA ILE A 607 33.57 -1.48 30.64
C ILE A 607 34.04 -0.19 31.31
N VAL A 608 34.25 0.89 30.56
CA VAL A 608 34.67 2.21 31.11
C VAL A 608 33.83 2.65 32.31
N CYS A 609 32.52 2.45 32.25
CA CYS A 609 31.61 2.76 33.35
C CYS A 609 31.33 1.54 34.25
N HIS A 610 31.18 0.36 33.65
CA HIS A 610 30.79 -0.87 34.35
C HIS A 610 31.95 -1.63 35.02
N ALA A 611 33.17 -1.06 35.05
CA ALA A 611 34.28 -1.58 35.84
C ALA A 611 34.15 -1.25 37.35
N GLY A 612 33.25 -0.31 37.70
CA GLY A 612 33.08 0.23 39.05
C GLY A 612 33.94 1.47 39.31
N ARG A 613 33.55 2.28 40.30
CA ARG A 613 34.31 3.50 40.68
C ARG A 613 35.38 3.20 41.71
N THR A 614 35.12 2.24 42.59
CA THR A 614 36.05 1.78 43.62
C THR A 614 36.04 0.26 43.65
N GLY A 615 37.14 -0.36 44.04
CA GLY A 615 37.25 -1.82 44.19
C GLY A 615 37.73 -2.21 45.58
N GLY A 616 37.53 -3.47 45.95
CA GLY A 616 38.02 -3.99 47.22
C GLY A 616 39.55 -3.94 47.35
N SER A 617 40.27 -3.94 46.22
CA SER A 617 41.71 -3.66 46.18
C SER A 617 42.07 -2.28 46.75
N THR A 618 41.21 -1.27 46.60
CA THR A 618 41.40 0.04 47.24
C THR A 618 41.28 -0.04 48.76
N LEU A 619 40.35 -0.84 49.30
CA LEU A 619 40.25 -1.08 50.75
C LEU A 619 41.49 -1.81 51.28
N LYS A 620 42.05 -2.75 50.50
CA LYS A 620 43.30 -3.44 50.85
C LYS A 620 44.49 -2.48 50.88
N LEU A 621 44.60 -1.56 49.90
CA LEU A 621 45.61 -0.50 49.90
C LEU A 621 45.45 0.43 51.10
N LEU A 622 44.23 0.84 51.45
CA LEU A 622 43.97 1.65 52.64
C LEU A 622 44.35 0.92 53.93
N ALA A 623 44.12 -0.40 54.01
CA ALA A 623 44.53 -1.22 55.14
C ALA A 623 46.06 -1.28 55.30
N GLN A 624 46.79 -1.29 54.18
CA GLN A 624 48.25 -1.21 54.16
C GLN A 624 48.76 0.18 54.56
N LEU A 625 48.09 1.26 54.13
CA LEU A 625 48.49 2.64 54.43
C LEU A 625 48.22 3.07 55.88
N TYR A 626 47.02 2.77 56.39
CA TYR A 626 46.56 3.26 57.71
C TYR A 626 46.69 2.22 58.82
N GLY A 627 47.24 1.05 58.50
CA GLY A 627 47.31 -0.07 59.42
C GLY A 627 45.98 -0.80 59.52
N SER A 628 46.11 -2.11 59.70
CA SER A 628 45.02 -3.09 59.65
C SER A 628 44.01 -2.96 60.80
N SER A 629 44.43 -2.25 61.86
CA SER A 629 43.64 -1.85 63.03
C SER A 629 43.87 -0.36 63.38
N GLY A 630 44.11 0.51 62.41
CA GLY A 630 44.35 1.94 62.65
C GLY A 630 43.14 2.70 63.20
N THR A 631 43.34 3.95 63.62
CA THR A 631 42.26 4.88 64.02
C THR A 631 41.31 5.22 62.87
N PHE A 632 41.82 5.19 61.63
CA PHE A 632 41.05 5.38 60.40
C PHE A 632 39.77 4.53 60.37
N TRP A 633 39.89 3.22 60.62
CA TRP A 633 38.77 2.29 60.58
C TRP A 633 37.77 2.43 61.73
N GLY A 634 38.11 3.18 62.78
CA GLY A 634 37.22 3.46 63.91
C GLY A 634 36.16 4.52 63.61
N ASN A 635 36.39 5.37 62.60
CA ASN A 635 35.48 6.45 62.24
C ASN A 635 35.65 6.86 60.76
N VAL A 636 35.23 6.00 59.83
CA VAL A 636 35.26 6.28 58.40
C VAL A 636 33.90 5.96 57.77
N SER A 637 33.39 6.85 56.91
CA SER A 637 32.19 6.56 56.12
C SER A 637 32.38 5.30 55.29
N PHE A 638 31.29 4.57 55.02
CA PHE A 638 31.34 3.45 54.08
C PHE A 638 31.95 3.88 52.73
N ILE A 639 32.91 3.09 52.24
CA ILE A 639 33.54 3.30 50.94
C ILE A 639 32.72 2.54 49.89
N ASP A 640 31.92 3.26 49.12
CA ASP A 640 31.00 2.68 48.13
C ASP A 640 31.77 2.15 46.89
N PRO A 641 31.57 0.89 46.46
CA PRO A 641 32.03 0.42 45.14
C PRO A 641 31.52 1.28 43.99
N HIS A 642 30.35 1.91 44.19
CA HIS A 642 29.52 2.56 43.18
C HIS A 642 28.97 1.53 42.21
N GLY A 643 27.65 1.27 42.29
CA GLY A 643 27.00 0.06 41.77
C GLY A 643 27.05 -0.17 40.24
N MET A 644 26.48 -1.29 39.80
CA MET A 644 26.49 -1.78 38.41
C MET A 644 27.88 -2.09 37.85
N ALA A 645 28.79 -2.58 38.69
CA ALA A 645 30.15 -2.96 38.28
C ALA A 645 30.20 -4.33 37.57
N ALA A 646 29.39 -4.51 36.52
CA ALA A 646 29.24 -5.77 35.78
C ALA A 646 30.56 -6.32 35.26
N ALA A 647 31.37 -5.48 34.63
CA ALA A 647 32.70 -5.86 34.18
C ALA A 647 33.61 -6.13 35.39
N GLY A 648 33.54 -5.28 36.41
CA GLY A 648 34.27 -5.50 37.66
C GLY A 648 34.05 -6.91 38.28
N VAL A 649 32.83 -7.42 38.23
CA VAL A 649 32.46 -8.76 38.72
C VAL A 649 32.79 -9.85 37.70
N LEU A 650 32.46 -9.65 36.41
CA LEU A 650 32.75 -10.60 35.33
C LEU A 650 34.23 -11.01 35.34
N TYR A 651 35.11 -10.02 35.43
CA TYR A 651 36.55 -10.17 35.36
C TYR A 651 37.23 -10.41 36.72
N GLY A 652 36.46 -10.45 37.82
CA GLY A 652 37.00 -10.73 39.16
C GLY A 652 37.95 -9.64 39.68
N LYS A 653 37.64 -8.35 39.43
CA LYS A 653 38.53 -7.22 39.78
C LYS A 653 37.96 -6.23 40.78
N ASN A 654 36.64 -6.24 41.01
CA ASN A 654 36.01 -5.20 41.82
C ASN A 654 35.75 -5.61 43.28
N GLY A 655 35.56 -6.91 43.57
CA GLY A 655 35.23 -7.39 44.91
C GLY A 655 36.33 -7.20 45.95
N TYR A 656 35.94 -7.23 47.23
CA TYR A 656 36.88 -7.36 48.34
C TYR A 656 37.28 -8.81 48.53
N GLU A 657 38.51 -9.10 48.12
CA GLU A 657 39.14 -10.40 48.27
C GLU A 657 39.91 -10.47 49.59
N PHE A 658 39.36 -11.22 50.56
CA PHE A 658 39.93 -11.38 51.89
C PHE A 658 41.38 -11.91 51.83
N PHE A 659 42.26 -11.32 52.65
CA PHE A 659 43.71 -11.57 52.59
C PHE A 659 44.11 -13.03 52.76
N SER A 660 43.39 -13.81 53.56
CA SER A 660 43.69 -15.22 53.85
C SER A 660 43.02 -16.20 52.88
N LYS A 661 42.30 -15.71 51.87
CA LYS A 661 41.56 -16.54 50.90
C LYS A 661 42.13 -16.34 49.51
N SER A 662 42.12 -17.42 48.72
CA SER A 662 42.40 -17.34 47.30
C SER A 662 41.11 -17.14 46.50
N TYR A 663 41.21 -16.24 45.53
CA TYR A 663 40.21 -16.02 44.49
C TYR A 663 40.74 -16.42 43.11
N SER A 664 41.92 -17.05 43.04
CA SER A 664 42.44 -17.61 41.79
C SER A 664 41.51 -18.72 41.25
N GLY A 665 41.49 -18.89 39.93
CA GLY A 665 40.63 -19.88 39.26
C GLY A 665 39.16 -19.48 39.12
N THR A 666 38.80 -18.21 39.36
CA THR A 666 37.47 -17.69 39.00
C THR A 666 37.36 -17.60 37.49
N PHE A 667 36.85 -18.66 36.87
CA PHE A 667 36.71 -18.75 35.43
C PHE A 667 35.66 -17.73 34.95
N ALA A 668 36.12 -16.64 34.33
CA ALA A 668 35.24 -15.70 33.63
C ALA A 668 34.81 -16.32 32.29
N VAL A 669 33.99 -17.39 32.33
CA VAL A 669 33.60 -18.20 31.16
C VAL A 669 33.13 -17.34 30.01
N HIS A 670 32.27 -16.37 30.32
CA HIS A 670 31.62 -15.49 29.37
C HIS A 670 32.47 -14.28 29.03
N GLY A 671 33.57 -14.09 29.75
CA GLY A 671 34.40 -12.93 29.64
C GLY A 671 35.16 -12.86 28.32
N ALA A 672 35.58 -13.99 27.75
CA ALA A 672 36.35 -14.03 26.51
C ALA A 672 35.46 -14.24 25.25
N LEU A 673 34.13 -14.20 25.40
CA LEU A 673 33.21 -14.43 24.29
C LEU A 673 33.13 -13.22 23.36
N GLY A 674 32.78 -13.46 22.10
CA GLY A 674 32.57 -12.40 21.11
C GLY A 674 33.84 -11.77 20.53
N GLY A 675 35.05 -12.22 20.89
CA GLY A 675 36.31 -11.72 20.32
C GLY A 675 36.44 -10.19 20.38
N ASP A 676 37.04 -9.59 19.35
CA ASP A 676 37.19 -8.13 19.24
C ASP A 676 35.92 -7.44 18.71
N ASP A 677 35.10 -8.15 17.91
CA ASP A 677 33.77 -7.70 17.46
C ASP A 677 32.77 -8.86 17.59
N PRO A 678 31.74 -8.75 18.44
CA PRO A 678 31.33 -7.54 19.17
C PRO A 678 31.92 -7.41 20.60
N GLY A 679 32.70 -8.38 21.04
CA GLY A 679 33.16 -8.49 22.44
C GLY A 679 32.09 -8.99 23.43
N ALA A 680 32.53 -9.32 24.63
CA ALA A 680 31.78 -10.15 25.58
C ALA A 680 30.46 -9.54 26.08
N CYS A 681 30.39 -8.24 26.29
CA CYS A 681 29.18 -7.59 26.79
C CYS A 681 28.12 -7.51 25.68
N ILE A 682 28.52 -7.02 24.50
CA ILE A 682 27.63 -6.80 23.37
C ILE A 682 27.13 -8.14 22.81
N PHE A 683 27.97 -9.18 22.82
CA PHE A 683 27.63 -10.54 22.40
C PHE A 683 26.35 -11.09 23.04
N CYS A 684 26.07 -10.72 24.30
CA CYS A 684 24.86 -11.12 25.02
C CYS A 684 23.81 -10.00 25.11
N HIS A 685 24.23 -8.76 25.40
CA HIS A 685 23.29 -7.67 25.73
C HIS A 685 22.72 -6.96 24.50
N MET A 686 23.27 -7.19 23.31
CA MET A 686 22.85 -6.54 22.07
C MET A 686 22.62 -7.52 20.90
N SER A 687 22.40 -8.81 21.20
CA SER A 687 22.13 -9.85 20.20
C SER A 687 20.65 -10.03 19.85
N ALA A 688 19.75 -9.71 20.78
CA ALA A 688 18.29 -9.77 20.57
C ALA A 688 17.75 -8.58 19.76
N ASP A 689 16.52 -8.65 19.25
CA ASP A 689 15.90 -7.59 18.44
C ASP A 689 15.88 -6.21 19.13
N GLN A 690 15.77 -6.17 20.47
CA GLN A 690 15.82 -4.95 21.26
C GLN A 690 17.24 -4.61 21.74
N LYS A 691 18.18 -4.46 20.81
CA LYS A 691 19.62 -4.25 21.06
C LYS A 691 19.96 -3.10 22.01
N HIS A 692 19.22 -1.99 21.96
CA HIS A 692 19.48 -0.81 22.80
C HIS A 692 18.67 -0.79 24.10
N SER A 693 17.94 -1.86 24.41
CA SER A 693 17.42 -2.09 25.77
C SER A 693 18.51 -2.59 26.71
N PHE A 694 19.60 -3.15 26.15
CA PHE A 694 20.71 -3.79 26.84
C PHE A 694 20.30 -4.91 27.81
N SER A 695 19.08 -5.45 27.68
CA SER A 695 18.58 -6.53 28.53
C SER A 695 18.61 -7.86 27.78
N PRO A 696 19.37 -8.87 28.26
CA PRO A 696 19.42 -10.20 27.65
C PRO A 696 18.23 -11.09 28.08
N VAL A 697 17.31 -10.54 28.87
CA VAL A 697 16.12 -11.20 29.41
C VAL A 697 14.90 -10.27 29.35
N ALA A 698 13.71 -10.85 29.21
CA ALA A 698 12.45 -10.18 29.52
C ALA A 698 12.01 -10.53 30.93
N LYS A 699 11.36 -9.57 31.60
CA LYS A 699 10.82 -9.73 32.96
C LYS A 699 9.35 -9.34 33.01
N ASP A 700 8.61 -9.97 33.92
CA ASP A 700 7.24 -9.54 34.24
C ASP A 700 7.22 -8.28 35.13
N ALA A 701 6.03 -7.82 35.48
CA ALA A 701 5.83 -6.65 36.36
C ALA A 701 6.41 -6.84 37.77
N ASN A 702 6.61 -8.08 38.22
CA ASN A 702 7.21 -8.42 39.50
C ASN A 702 8.75 -8.57 39.41
N GLY A 703 9.32 -8.42 38.21
CA GLY A 703 10.75 -8.53 37.96
C GLY A 703 11.26 -9.97 37.81
N ALA A 704 10.38 -10.96 37.71
CA ALA A 704 10.74 -12.36 37.45
C ALA A 704 11.10 -12.55 35.97
N ILE A 705 12.15 -13.32 35.69
CA ILE A 705 12.57 -13.61 34.31
C ILE A 705 11.54 -14.53 33.66
N THR A 706 10.92 -14.05 32.58
CA THR A 706 9.93 -14.80 31.79
C THR A 706 10.47 -15.29 30.46
N GLN A 707 11.56 -14.69 29.98
CA GLN A 707 12.21 -15.07 28.73
C GLN A 707 13.70 -14.72 28.76
N ILE A 708 14.53 -15.56 28.14
CA ILE A 708 15.93 -15.25 27.85
C ILE A 708 15.99 -14.80 26.39
N THR A 709 15.92 -13.49 26.15
CA THR A 709 15.82 -12.91 24.80
C THR A 709 17.07 -13.16 23.97
N ALA A 710 18.23 -13.33 24.61
CA ALA A 710 19.49 -13.68 23.97
C ALA A 710 19.66 -15.20 23.70
N PHE A 711 18.68 -16.06 24.04
CA PHE A 711 18.87 -17.51 23.99
C PHE A 711 19.12 -18.04 22.57
N ALA A 712 18.18 -17.81 21.66
CA ALA A 712 18.30 -18.28 20.28
C ALA A 712 19.57 -17.75 19.57
N PRO A 713 19.87 -16.43 19.58
CA PRO A 713 21.03 -15.89 18.83
C PRO A 713 22.40 -16.13 19.49
N THR A 714 22.45 -16.37 20.81
CA THR A 714 23.72 -16.41 21.55
C THR A 714 23.87 -17.67 22.39
N CYS A 715 22.96 -17.93 23.33
CA CYS A 715 23.17 -18.95 24.36
C CYS A 715 23.03 -20.39 23.83
N SER A 716 22.18 -20.60 22.82
CA SER A 716 21.82 -21.90 22.25
C SER A 716 23.03 -22.68 21.72
N GLY A 717 24.07 -22.00 21.26
CA GLY A 717 25.29 -22.62 20.74
C GLY A 717 26.17 -23.28 21.81
N CYS A 718 26.03 -22.90 23.07
CA CYS A 718 26.87 -23.40 24.17
C CYS A 718 26.07 -24.04 25.32
N HIS A 719 24.79 -23.69 25.48
CA HIS A 719 23.88 -24.19 26.52
C HIS A 719 22.78 -25.06 25.91
N ASP A 720 23.16 -26.24 25.40
CA ASP A 720 22.24 -27.24 24.84
C ASP A 720 21.39 -27.95 25.91
N GLN A 721 20.42 -28.74 25.43
CA GLN A 721 19.36 -29.36 26.24
C GLN A 721 19.78 -30.62 27.02
N THR A 722 21.00 -31.13 26.88
CA THR A 722 21.28 -32.52 27.35
C THR A 722 22.61 -32.73 28.08
N SER A 723 23.61 -31.83 27.95
CA SER A 723 24.98 -32.17 28.40
C SER A 723 25.70 -31.11 29.23
N LYS A 724 25.06 -29.97 29.54
CA LYS A 724 25.75 -28.81 30.14
C LYS A 724 25.23 -28.48 31.56
N PRO A 725 26.08 -27.86 32.42
CA PRO A 725 25.76 -27.67 33.84
C PRO A 725 24.53 -26.78 34.14
N ILE A 726 24.11 -25.95 33.17
CA ILE A 726 22.90 -25.13 33.26
C ILE A 726 22.19 -25.15 31.88
N PRO A 727 21.13 -25.94 31.69
CA PRO A 727 20.32 -25.93 30.47
C PRO A 727 19.44 -24.67 30.42
N LEU A 728 19.89 -23.64 29.70
CA LEU A 728 19.20 -22.34 29.62
C LEU A 728 17.98 -22.31 28.67
N ASN A 729 17.42 -23.45 28.28
CA ASN A 729 16.22 -23.52 27.44
C ASN A 729 14.91 -23.19 28.20
N ASP A 730 14.97 -23.13 29.53
CA ASP A 730 13.86 -22.73 30.40
C ASP A 730 14.24 -21.47 31.22
N PRO A 731 13.56 -20.33 31.01
CA PRO A 731 13.74 -19.10 31.79
C PRO A 731 13.67 -19.32 33.32
N ALA A 732 12.91 -20.31 33.79
CA ALA A 732 12.77 -20.61 35.21
C ALA A 732 14.09 -21.04 35.87
N GLN A 733 15.02 -21.64 35.11
CA GLN A 733 16.33 -22.02 35.66
C GLN A 733 17.22 -20.81 35.94
N LEU A 734 17.24 -19.85 35.02
CA LEU A 734 17.98 -18.60 35.22
C LEU A 734 17.35 -17.76 36.34
N GLU A 735 16.01 -17.75 36.41
CA GLU A 735 15.27 -17.13 37.51
C GLU A 735 15.59 -17.78 38.86
N ALA A 736 15.65 -19.11 38.93
CA ALA A 736 16.05 -19.82 40.14
C ALA A 736 17.45 -19.39 40.62
N LYS A 737 18.43 -19.27 39.71
CA LYS A 737 19.77 -18.75 40.04
C LYS A 737 19.74 -17.29 40.50
N ARG A 738 18.93 -16.44 39.87
CA ARG A 738 18.73 -15.05 40.31
C ARG A 738 18.17 -14.99 41.72
N LEU A 739 17.19 -15.83 42.05
CA LEU A 739 16.57 -15.90 43.38
C LEU A 739 17.52 -16.46 44.44
N GLU A 740 18.27 -17.53 44.13
CA GLU A 740 19.33 -18.06 44.99
C GLU A 740 20.36 -16.99 45.35
N TYR A 741 20.86 -16.27 44.35
CA TYR A 741 21.77 -15.15 44.53
C TYR A 741 21.18 -14.04 45.40
N ALA A 742 19.96 -13.59 45.10
CA ALA A 742 19.29 -12.54 45.87
C ALA A 742 19.06 -12.95 47.34
N SER A 743 18.66 -14.20 47.59
CA SER A 743 18.47 -14.72 48.95
C SER A 743 19.78 -14.84 49.72
N ALA A 744 20.89 -15.17 49.07
CA ALA A 744 22.21 -15.15 49.71
C ALA A 744 22.66 -13.75 50.13
N LEU A 745 22.37 -12.72 49.33
CA LEU A 745 22.63 -11.32 49.70
C LEU A 745 21.75 -10.87 50.88
N LYS A 746 20.47 -11.29 50.91
CA LYS A 746 19.60 -11.07 52.07
C LYS A 746 20.17 -11.74 53.33
N ALA A 747 20.72 -12.95 53.21
CA ALA A 747 21.35 -13.64 54.32
C ALA A 747 22.56 -12.86 54.86
N LEU A 748 23.46 -12.39 53.98
CA LEU A 748 24.58 -11.55 54.37
C LEU A 748 24.12 -10.24 55.06
N ALA A 749 23.10 -9.57 54.52
CA ALA A 749 22.51 -8.39 55.15
C ALA A 749 21.94 -8.69 56.55
N ALA A 750 21.28 -9.84 56.73
CA ALA A 750 20.74 -10.27 58.01
C ALA A 750 21.83 -10.64 59.03
N VAL A 751 22.93 -11.27 58.58
CA VAL A 751 24.10 -11.56 59.42
C VAL A 751 24.75 -10.25 59.90
N LEU A 752 24.95 -9.28 58.99
CA LEU A 752 25.46 -7.94 59.34
C LEU A 752 24.52 -7.19 60.30
N ALA A 753 23.21 -7.28 60.10
CA ALA A 753 22.23 -6.63 60.98
C ALA A 753 22.28 -7.15 62.43
N ARG A 754 22.57 -8.45 62.62
CA ARG A 754 22.81 -9.02 63.97
C ARG A 754 24.05 -8.46 64.66
N LYS A 755 24.94 -7.80 63.91
CA LYS A 755 26.11 -7.07 64.41
C LYS A 755 25.87 -5.56 64.53
N GLY A 756 24.63 -5.11 64.38
CA GLY A 756 24.26 -3.69 64.41
C GLY A 756 24.58 -2.94 63.11
N ILE A 757 24.92 -3.65 62.03
CA ILE A 757 25.26 -3.08 60.72
C ILE A 757 24.07 -3.26 59.80
N ASN A 758 23.19 -2.27 59.76
CA ASN A 758 21.91 -2.36 59.05
C ASN A 758 22.06 -1.84 57.62
N TYR A 759 21.87 -2.72 56.64
CA TYR A 759 21.92 -2.37 55.22
C TYR A 759 20.62 -1.72 54.73
N ASN A 760 20.75 -0.61 53.99
CA ASN A 760 19.68 0.02 53.22
C ASN A 760 20.22 0.43 51.84
N GLY A 761 19.97 -0.41 50.83
CA GLY A 761 20.41 -0.16 49.46
C GLY A 761 19.78 1.07 48.78
N ALA A 762 18.73 1.66 49.36
CA ALA A 762 18.02 2.82 48.81
C ALA A 762 18.53 4.17 49.34
N LEU A 763 19.38 4.19 50.39
CA LEU A 763 19.82 5.43 51.03
C LEU A 763 21.33 5.39 51.32
N SER A 764 22.09 6.27 50.65
CA SER A 764 23.52 6.49 50.97
C SER A 764 23.69 7.02 52.40
N PRO A 765 24.68 6.55 53.20
CA PRO A 765 25.83 5.71 52.84
C PRO A 765 25.60 4.18 52.98
N TYR A 766 24.35 3.74 52.86
CA TYR A 766 23.89 2.36 52.79
C TYR A 766 23.98 1.50 54.05
N PHE A 767 24.82 1.87 55.02
CA PHE A 767 24.97 1.13 56.27
C PHE A 767 24.73 2.03 57.47
N PHE A 768 23.89 1.56 58.40
CA PHE A 768 23.41 2.35 59.53
C PHE A 768 23.47 1.56 60.85
N THR A 769 23.60 2.28 61.96
CA THR A 769 23.59 1.72 63.32
C THR A 769 22.19 1.32 63.80
N THR A 770 21.14 1.72 63.08
CA THR A 770 19.74 1.42 63.40
C THR A 770 18.99 0.70 62.27
N ALA A 771 18.12 -0.23 62.65
CA ALA A 771 17.22 -0.93 61.73
C ALA A 771 15.98 -0.10 61.34
N ASP A 772 15.65 0.92 62.11
CA ASP A 772 14.53 1.82 61.85
C ASP A 772 14.86 2.75 60.67
N LYS A 773 14.18 2.52 59.55
CA LYS A 773 14.37 3.29 58.31
C LYS A 773 14.08 4.78 58.47
N ALA A 774 13.17 5.17 59.37
CA ALA A 774 12.85 6.58 59.59
C ALA A 774 13.98 7.33 60.33
N ALA A 775 14.76 6.60 61.14
CA ALA A 775 15.91 7.13 61.87
C ALA A 775 17.23 7.03 61.08
N GLN A 776 17.20 6.49 59.85
CA GLN A 776 18.41 6.35 59.01
C GLN A 776 18.77 7.68 58.36
N GLY A 777 20.00 8.13 58.60
CA GLY A 777 20.58 9.36 58.06
C GLY A 777 22.06 9.47 58.43
N ASP A 778 22.67 10.62 58.18
CA ASP A 778 24.11 10.82 58.45
C ASP A 778 24.49 10.59 59.92
N ALA A 779 23.62 10.98 60.85
CA ALA A 779 23.83 10.79 62.30
C ALA A 779 23.84 9.32 62.73
N THR A 780 23.16 8.45 61.99
CA THR A 780 23.11 7.00 62.24
C THR A 780 23.92 6.21 61.23
N ALA A 781 24.73 6.87 60.39
CA ALA A 781 25.62 6.19 59.46
C ALA A 781 26.64 5.33 60.21
N PHE A 782 26.84 4.09 59.75
CA PHE A 782 27.81 3.19 60.35
C PHE A 782 29.23 3.60 59.95
N ARG A 783 30.07 3.92 60.95
CA ARG A 783 31.43 4.46 60.76
C ARG A 783 32.54 3.67 61.45
N ASN A 784 32.19 2.86 62.45
CA ASN A 784 33.15 2.09 63.23
C ASN A 784 33.30 0.67 62.68
N TRP A 785 34.16 0.51 61.68
CA TRP A 785 34.44 -0.76 61.02
C TRP A 785 35.34 -1.68 61.84
N ARG A 786 35.73 -1.28 63.06
CA ARG A 786 36.41 -2.14 64.03
C ARG A 786 35.50 -2.58 65.17
N ALA A 787 34.24 -2.16 65.20
CA ALA A 787 33.31 -2.42 66.31
C ALA A 787 33.16 -3.92 66.64
N PHE A 788 33.36 -4.78 65.64
CA PHE A 788 33.31 -6.23 65.78
C PHE A 788 34.43 -6.81 66.66
N TYR A 789 35.60 -6.17 66.70
CA TYR A 789 36.81 -6.71 67.31
C TYR A 789 37.17 -5.92 68.56
N MET A 790 36.89 -6.48 69.74
CA MET A 790 37.19 -5.86 71.04
C MET A 790 38.69 -5.53 71.21
N ALA A 791 38.99 -4.56 72.08
CA ALA A 791 40.36 -4.12 72.37
C ALA A 791 41.19 -5.25 73.02
N GLY A 792 42.28 -5.67 72.38
CA GLY A 792 43.25 -6.60 72.98
C GLY A 792 44.26 -7.21 72.01
N SER A 793 43.81 -7.61 70.80
CA SER A 793 44.64 -8.00 69.64
C SER A 793 43.71 -8.36 68.46
N PRO A 794 43.13 -7.36 67.75
CA PRO A 794 42.27 -7.64 66.62
C PRO A 794 43.03 -8.43 65.53
N PRO A 795 42.36 -9.34 64.78
CA PRO A 795 42.97 -10.00 63.64
C PRO A 795 43.61 -9.00 62.68
N LEU A 796 44.69 -9.42 62.02
CA LEU A 796 45.31 -8.63 60.95
C LEU A 796 44.22 -8.37 59.89
N TYR A 797 43.87 -7.09 59.70
CA TYR A 797 42.91 -6.54 58.71
C TYR A 797 41.46 -6.39 59.16
N SER A 798 41.20 -6.51 60.47
CA SER A 798 39.88 -6.42 61.09
C SER A 798 38.98 -5.28 60.57
N GLY A 799 39.52 -4.07 60.39
CA GLY A 799 38.75 -2.91 59.91
C GLY A 799 38.36 -3.01 58.44
N SER A 800 39.31 -3.38 57.59
CA SER A 800 39.08 -3.53 56.15
C SER A 800 38.29 -4.78 55.81
N ASP A 801 38.41 -5.86 56.58
CA ASP A 801 37.67 -7.10 56.35
C ASP A 801 36.17 -6.89 56.64
N LEU A 802 35.83 -6.25 57.76
CA LEU A 802 34.42 -5.98 58.09
C LEU A 802 33.78 -5.01 57.08
N MET A 803 34.49 -3.94 56.71
CA MET A 803 34.03 -3.08 55.60
C MET A 803 33.99 -3.85 54.29
N GLY A 804 34.92 -4.77 54.06
CA GLY A 804 34.99 -5.64 52.88
C GLY A 804 33.78 -6.55 52.73
N ALA A 805 33.28 -7.13 53.83
CA ALA A 805 32.05 -7.91 53.84
C ALA A 805 30.83 -7.04 53.45
N ALA A 806 30.72 -5.83 54.02
CA ALA A 806 29.69 -4.85 53.65
C ALA A 806 29.85 -4.35 52.21
N PHE A 807 31.09 -4.16 51.76
CA PHE A 807 31.45 -3.76 50.40
C PHE A 807 30.98 -4.79 49.39
N ASN A 808 31.25 -6.07 49.64
CA ASN A 808 30.78 -7.17 48.79
C ASN A 808 29.25 -7.25 48.73
N LEU A 809 28.55 -7.05 49.86
CA LEU A 809 27.09 -6.95 49.85
C LEU A 809 26.60 -5.81 48.94
N ARG A 810 27.14 -4.59 49.11
CA ARG A 810 26.73 -3.44 48.31
C ARG A 810 27.08 -3.61 46.83
N LEU A 811 28.25 -4.14 46.53
CA LEU A 811 28.71 -4.44 45.17
C LEU A 811 27.73 -5.39 44.47
N LEU A 812 27.47 -6.53 45.10
CA LEU A 812 26.65 -7.61 44.52
C LEU A 812 25.16 -7.23 44.50
N ASP A 813 24.68 -6.47 45.48
CA ASP A 813 23.33 -5.90 45.42
C ASP A 813 23.21 -4.84 44.30
N GLY A 814 24.28 -4.09 44.01
CA GLY A 814 24.33 -3.17 42.88
C GLY A 814 24.50 -3.87 41.51
N GLU A 815 25.19 -5.01 41.49
CA GLU A 815 25.42 -5.83 40.30
C GLU A 815 24.39 -6.96 40.19
N LYS A 816 23.20 -6.59 39.72
CA LYS A 816 22.06 -7.50 39.66
C LYS A 816 22.30 -8.74 38.78
N GLY A 817 23.25 -8.71 37.84
CA GLY A 817 23.61 -9.81 36.95
C GLY A 817 24.74 -10.72 37.45
N GLY A 818 25.24 -10.52 38.69
CA GLY A 818 26.38 -11.28 39.23
C GLY A 818 26.22 -12.81 39.19
N TYR A 819 24.99 -13.30 39.28
CA TYR A 819 24.66 -14.73 39.15
C TYR A 819 24.87 -15.31 37.74
N ALA A 820 24.97 -14.48 36.72
CA ALA A 820 25.21 -14.88 35.33
C ALA A 820 26.61 -14.47 34.85
N HIS A 821 27.07 -13.27 35.21
CA HIS A 821 28.37 -12.74 34.79
C HIS A 821 29.54 -13.60 35.32
N ASN A 822 29.59 -13.82 36.64
CA ASN A 822 30.61 -14.66 37.27
C ASN A 822 30.08 -15.21 38.61
N SER A 823 29.20 -16.20 38.52
CA SER A 823 28.53 -16.80 39.68
C SER A 823 29.53 -17.37 40.68
N TYR A 824 30.65 -17.93 40.21
CA TYR A 824 31.68 -18.50 41.05
C TYR A 824 32.38 -17.44 41.91
N TYR A 825 32.74 -16.31 41.31
CA TYR A 825 33.30 -15.17 42.04
C TYR A 825 32.29 -14.58 43.03
N ALA A 826 31.05 -14.33 42.58
CA ALA A 826 29.99 -13.78 43.42
C ALA A 826 29.68 -14.67 44.64
N LYS A 827 29.65 -16.00 44.44
CA LYS A 827 29.49 -16.96 45.54
C LYS A 827 30.65 -16.93 46.52
N ARG A 828 31.91 -16.92 46.05
CA ARG A 828 33.09 -16.83 46.94
C ARG A 828 33.08 -15.55 47.77
N LEU A 829 32.80 -14.41 47.14
CA LEU A 829 32.68 -13.13 47.86
C LEU A 829 31.57 -13.18 48.92
N THR A 830 30.38 -13.69 48.56
CA THR A 830 29.25 -13.76 49.50
C THR A 830 29.52 -14.76 50.62
N TYR A 831 30.08 -15.92 50.31
CA TYR A 831 30.46 -16.94 51.29
C TYR A 831 31.45 -16.37 52.30
N ASP A 832 32.60 -15.87 51.83
CA ASP A 832 33.65 -15.39 52.72
C ASP A 832 33.19 -14.15 53.53
N SER A 833 32.27 -13.35 52.97
CA SER A 833 31.67 -12.23 53.69
C SER A 833 30.70 -12.68 54.79
N ILE A 834 29.93 -13.75 54.58
CA ILE A 834 29.07 -14.33 55.63
C ILE A 834 29.93 -14.94 56.73
N ASP A 835 30.93 -15.74 56.33
CA ASP A 835 31.88 -16.40 57.22
C ASP A 835 32.54 -15.35 58.14
N LEU A 836 33.05 -14.26 57.57
CA LEU A 836 33.59 -13.18 58.40
C LEU A 836 32.52 -12.47 59.25
N ALA A 837 31.36 -12.14 58.67
CA ALA A 837 30.39 -11.30 59.37
C ALA A 837 29.72 -12.01 60.56
N ASP A 838 29.75 -13.34 60.63
CA ASP A 838 29.09 -14.09 61.68
C ASP A 838 29.87 -14.10 63.01
N ASP A 839 31.20 -14.30 62.98
CA ASP A 839 32.05 -14.48 64.16
C ASP A 839 33.43 -13.78 64.04
N GLY A 840 33.67 -13.09 62.94
CA GLY A 840 34.87 -12.29 62.66
C GLY A 840 36.04 -13.10 62.14
N LYS A 841 35.83 -14.39 61.87
CA LYS A 841 36.85 -15.33 61.42
C LYS A 841 36.45 -15.91 60.08
N LEU A 842 37.42 -16.47 59.37
CA LEU A 842 37.18 -17.12 58.08
C LEU A 842 37.33 -18.64 58.22
N ASN A 843 36.46 -19.24 59.03
CA ASN A 843 36.53 -20.61 59.55
C ASN A 843 35.52 -21.60 58.93
N ALA A 844 34.88 -21.23 57.83
CA ALA A 844 33.94 -22.04 57.05
C ALA A 844 32.67 -22.47 57.81
N THR A 845 32.08 -21.57 58.60
CA THR A 845 30.86 -21.85 59.39
C THR A 845 29.55 -21.47 58.69
N VAL A 846 29.64 -20.94 57.46
CA VAL A 846 28.50 -20.42 56.67
C VAL A 846 27.26 -21.32 56.65
N ALA A 847 27.41 -22.63 56.41
CA ALA A 847 26.26 -23.55 56.40
C ALA A 847 25.48 -23.54 57.72
N MET A 848 26.19 -23.61 58.84
CA MET A 848 25.61 -23.57 60.19
C MET A 848 25.05 -22.18 60.51
N THR A 849 25.75 -21.12 60.11
CA THR A 849 25.29 -19.74 60.24
C THR A 849 23.96 -19.53 59.53
N LEU A 850 23.82 -20.02 58.29
CA LEU A 850 22.58 -19.91 57.51
C LEU A 850 21.44 -20.72 58.13
N GLN A 851 21.69 -21.95 58.58
CA GLN A 851 20.69 -22.80 59.25
C GLN A 851 20.16 -22.15 60.54
N ASN A 852 21.05 -21.51 61.30
CA ASN A 852 20.71 -20.86 62.56
C ASN A 852 20.20 -19.42 62.41
N LEU A 853 20.14 -18.89 61.18
CA LEU A 853 19.70 -17.51 60.94
C LEU A 853 18.17 -17.42 61.02
N PRO A 854 17.59 -16.69 62.00
CA PRO A 854 16.15 -16.67 62.22
C PRO A 854 15.40 -16.11 61.00
N ALA A 855 14.23 -16.68 60.72
CA ALA A 855 13.35 -16.13 59.70
C ALA A 855 12.75 -14.80 60.20
N THR A 856 12.69 -13.81 59.32
CA THR A 856 12.12 -12.49 59.56
C THR A 856 11.29 -12.08 58.34
N GLU A 857 10.58 -10.97 58.43
CA GLU A 857 9.90 -10.38 57.27
C GLU A 857 10.86 -10.09 56.10
N LYS A 858 12.12 -9.74 56.40
CA LYS A 858 13.13 -9.40 55.38
C LYS A 858 13.94 -10.62 54.90
N PHE A 859 13.87 -11.74 55.61
CA PHE A 859 14.59 -12.98 55.31
C PHE A 859 13.72 -14.19 55.67
N THR A 860 13.01 -14.72 54.69
CA THR A 860 12.02 -15.78 54.89
C THR A 860 12.65 -17.17 54.98
N GLU A 861 11.87 -18.18 55.35
CA GLU A 861 12.32 -19.58 55.32
C GLU A 861 12.73 -20.02 53.91
N VAL A 862 12.01 -19.55 52.88
CA VAL A 862 12.34 -19.78 51.47
C VAL A 862 13.66 -19.11 51.10
N ASP A 863 13.92 -17.89 51.61
CA ASP A 863 15.22 -17.25 51.42
C ASP A 863 16.35 -18.04 52.08
N ARG A 864 16.13 -18.62 53.27
CA ARG A 864 17.12 -19.47 53.93
C ARG A 864 17.50 -20.68 53.08
N ALA A 865 16.50 -21.44 52.61
CA ALA A 865 16.76 -22.61 51.76
C ALA A 865 17.53 -22.24 50.48
N ARG A 866 17.16 -21.14 49.84
CA ARG A 866 17.84 -20.62 48.64
C ARG A 866 19.26 -20.13 48.90
N ALA A 867 19.50 -19.46 50.03
CA ALA A 867 20.83 -19.02 50.43
C ALA A 867 21.76 -20.22 50.70
N VAL A 868 21.25 -21.28 51.35
CA VAL A 868 21.99 -22.54 51.57
C VAL A 868 22.33 -23.20 50.23
N SER A 869 21.41 -23.22 49.26
CA SER A 869 21.68 -23.72 47.90
C SER A 869 22.79 -22.93 47.20
N TRP A 870 22.83 -21.61 47.38
CA TRP A 870 23.79 -20.73 46.71
C TRP A 870 25.21 -20.80 47.29
N VAL A 871 25.33 -20.67 48.63
CA VAL A 871 26.59 -20.44 49.38
C VAL A 871 26.69 -21.29 50.64
N GLY A 872 25.94 -22.39 50.78
CA GLY A 872 26.14 -23.31 51.90
C GLY A 872 27.53 -23.97 51.90
N VAL A 873 28.18 -24.04 50.73
CA VAL A 873 29.55 -24.53 50.56
C VAL A 873 30.35 -23.50 49.77
N ARG A 874 31.61 -23.30 50.13
CA ARG A 874 32.52 -22.43 49.38
C ARG A 874 32.86 -23.09 48.04
N PRO A 875 32.59 -22.45 46.90
CA PRO A 875 32.88 -23.02 45.59
C PRO A 875 34.36 -23.14 45.27
#